data_AF-A0A5J6I3N3-F1
#
_entry.id   AF-A0A5J6I3N3-F1
#
_cell.length_a   1.000
_cell.length_b   1.000
_cell.length_c   1.000
_cell.angle_alpha   90.00
_cell.angle_beta   90.00
_cell.angle_gamma   90.00
#
_symmetry.space_group_name_H-M   'P 1'
#
loop_
_entity.id
_entity.type
_entity.pdbx_description
1 polymer ?
#
loop_
_entity_poly.entity_id
_entity_poly.type
_entity_poly.pdbx_seq_one_letter_code
_entity_poly.pdbx_strand_id
1 'polypeptide(L)'
;MASDHGTGPSPVARLAAALSAAGASPTPRELAELLWMAGQLDQDRWEQEPSGKPGDGDTPSAPEGNTPAEAETPAPVPPQPEPEPVRPTPDRVPLSLPAARSPHHRHDSPGGGSPLLAPAPPMLPHPLTLQRALRPLKRRVPSPHAWVLDERATADRIARLGAHPDVWFPVLRPAPDRWLRLNLVHDTGPTMPVWRPLVSELHTALAQSGIFRAVTLHPATPDGRARHVPVLDDGRTVTLVISDCMGPQWRPGEAGDRWYRTLRHWAHRMPLAVVQPLPEHLWSSTALPAEPGLLTSPATAAPSAALSFTPYEAAPPPDRALPVPVLEPGAPWLAHWAALIAGPGGARTQGAAAWLPPAPAPPAEPAQDIAGSSPEDLVLRFRATASPEAFRLAGHLALAVPSVPVMRLVQRAVDRDPRPQHLAEVILSGMLTAVPGPPGSYAFRPGVRELLLRSLPRTARGRTQEFLARIGSLIDERAGLAAGEFQAETTDERDGSGPAFATVSEETVRRLGHHTRPTILFEADDLNRPEARITLEYAVHEMLARGALAAHQFDVRVRPDGYVVHTEPGTYVLPVLVAVLRGLPEVLTGLVDPPSLTVTFWDRPAPPPEVPPVPGGIQVVVAPAVYEEFAASSAAQGPQRFQPLFRDGATDTPPVAWSCPLSPPAAPQPETRDLVQGPFITHDLRRLGIPAPGRTAVVHTRPDGPLTLLDPAQPHGDRPSRFVTYFKVDLTTHQSHHRVSLPSSGKGAFTAAVELSWHVDDPVAFVRAEVSRVSEPLLGHLLEEAARITRRHPLRRAGAAQRAVNAGLRRWPVPGLSVAASVQLAPEGAALPGIPQDPARSARPLSALLGEAETVLLGFDGPMARLFSAAAAREAALDLLALVTEHRDPQDALTGRPLAAAAARETFVHPLDVLRAFAQDRLGPLLRDRLGAIELRAVPDAPTTHNSVPLVRALHGSGRRVSVVTDAGAPAVHRYLEPYRLPLAGIHARGEDLTLLTPHPDCLLRAMHSSGGAAATGVLIGSTVAELTAAQQAGVRFVGLARNTTAARQLDEAGCETTVTSLAPLLEAARSLQAR
;
A
#
# COMPACT_ATOMS: atom_id res chain seq x y z
N MET A 1 46.13 -40.81 13.85
CA MET A 1 46.66 -42.19 13.86
C MET A 1 46.71 -42.65 12.42
N ALA A 2 47.90 -42.95 11.91
CA ALA A 2 48.12 -43.50 10.58
C ALA A 2 47.95 -45.03 10.64
N SER A 3 47.22 -45.61 9.70
CA SER A 3 47.06 -47.06 9.57
C SER A 3 47.19 -47.48 8.12
N ASP A 4 48.23 -48.29 7.90
CA ASP A 4 48.55 -49.22 6.82
C ASP A 4 47.79 -49.13 5.48
N HIS A 5 48.54 -48.82 4.42
CA HIS A 5 48.18 -49.10 3.04
C HIS A 5 48.63 -50.51 2.65
N GLY A 6 47.70 -51.46 2.71
CA GLY A 6 47.83 -52.74 2.00
C GLY A 6 47.69 -52.52 0.49
N THR A 7 48.68 -53.01 -0.27
CA THR A 7 48.85 -52.90 -1.73
C THR A 7 47.87 -53.75 -2.56
N GLY A 8 46.63 -53.90 -2.09
CA GLY A 8 45.54 -54.58 -2.80
C GLY A 8 44.46 -53.58 -3.27
N PRO A 9 43.68 -53.91 -4.31
CA PRO A 9 42.53 -53.10 -4.68
C PRO A 9 41.61 -52.94 -3.46
N SER A 10 41.11 -51.72 -3.23
CA SER A 10 40.23 -51.42 -2.11
C SER A 10 39.03 -52.38 -2.10
N PRO A 11 38.43 -52.69 -0.93
CA PRO A 11 37.25 -53.54 -0.86
C PRO A 11 36.13 -53.11 -1.84
N VAL A 12 35.98 -51.80 -2.03
CA VAL A 12 35.04 -51.20 -3.00
C VAL A 12 35.45 -51.49 -4.44
N ALA A 13 36.74 -51.41 -4.78
CA ALA A 13 37.24 -51.77 -6.11
C ALA A 13 37.06 -53.27 -6.43
N ARG A 14 37.19 -54.16 -5.43
CA ARG A 14 36.90 -55.59 -5.60
C ARG A 14 35.42 -55.87 -5.82
N LEU A 15 34.53 -55.16 -5.11
CA LEU A 15 33.09 -55.25 -5.30
C LEU A 15 32.68 -54.75 -6.69
N ALA A 16 33.21 -53.61 -7.11
CA ALA A 16 32.97 -53.07 -8.46
C ALA A 16 33.43 -54.06 -9.55
N ALA A 17 34.63 -54.63 -9.42
CA ALA A 17 35.15 -55.62 -10.35
C ALA A 17 34.31 -56.91 -10.39
N ALA A 18 33.81 -57.38 -9.24
CA ALA A 18 32.95 -58.56 -9.16
C ALA A 18 31.58 -58.33 -9.82
N LEU A 19 30.98 -57.15 -9.63
CA LEU A 19 29.72 -56.79 -10.28
C LEU A 19 29.90 -56.63 -11.79
N SER A 20 31.01 -56.03 -12.23
CA SER A 20 31.37 -55.95 -13.66
C SER A 20 31.60 -57.31 -14.30
N ALA A 21 32.22 -58.25 -13.59
CA ALA A 21 32.36 -59.64 -14.04
C ALA A 21 31.01 -60.38 -14.14
N ALA A 22 30.00 -59.97 -13.36
CA ALA A 22 28.64 -60.49 -13.41
C ALA A 22 27.75 -59.78 -14.46
N GLY A 23 28.31 -58.89 -15.29
CA GLY A 23 27.60 -58.20 -16.37
C GLY A 23 26.95 -56.87 -15.96
N ALA A 24 27.13 -56.41 -14.72
CA ALA A 24 26.66 -55.11 -14.27
C ALA A 24 27.85 -54.14 -14.14
N SER A 25 27.83 -53.00 -14.83
CA SER A 25 28.85 -51.95 -14.64
C SER A 25 28.27 -50.84 -13.76
N PRO A 26 28.15 -51.04 -12.43
CA PRO A 26 27.46 -50.10 -11.57
C PRO A 26 28.24 -48.78 -11.51
N THR A 27 27.51 -47.69 -11.57
CA THR A 27 28.02 -46.35 -11.31
C THR A 27 28.51 -46.23 -9.85
N PRO A 28 29.39 -45.27 -9.53
CA PRO A 28 29.80 -45.01 -8.16
C PRO A 28 28.63 -44.77 -7.19
N ARG A 29 27.53 -44.17 -7.69
CA ARG A 29 26.28 -43.98 -6.95
C ARG A 29 25.58 -45.29 -6.65
N GLU A 30 25.39 -46.15 -7.65
CA GLU A 30 24.77 -47.47 -7.46
C GLU A 30 25.58 -48.34 -6.51
N LEU A 31 26.93 -48.26 -6.56
CA LEU A 31 27.80 -48.90 -5.57
C LEU A 31 27.59 -48.35 -4.15
N ALA A 32 27.43 -47.04 -3.99
CA ALA A 32 27.17 -46.41 -2.70
C ALA A 32 25.78 -46.78 -2.14
N GLU A 33 24.76 -46.80 -2.99
CA GLU A 33 23.39 -47.21 -2.64
C GLU A 33 23.33 -48.70 -2.27
N LEU A 34 24.07 -49.57 -2.98
CA LEU A 34 24.17 -50.99 -2.69
C LEU A 34 24.90 -51.26 -1.36
N LEU A 35 25.97 -50.51 -1.07
CA LEU A 35 26.65 -50.55 0.22
C LEU A 35 25.79 -50.00 1.37
N TRP A 36 25.03 -48.93 1.12
CA TRP A 36 24.08 -48.38 2.08
C TRP A 36 22.95 -49.37 2.37
N MET A 37 22.35 -49.97 1.34
CA MET A 37 21.33 -51.02 1.50
C MET A 37 21.89 -52.23 2.23
N ALA A 38 23.11 -52.68 1.92
CA ALA A 38 23.75 -53.78 2.64
C ALA A 38 23.92 -53.45 4.13
N GLY A 39 24.25 -52.19 4.47
CA GLY A 39 24.31 -51.72 5.86
C GLY A 39 22.96 -51.69 6.56
N GLN A 40 21.87 -51.33 5.85
CA GLN A 40 20.52 -51.34 6.41
C GLN A 40 19.95 -52.77 6.54
N LEU A 41 20.26 -53.66 5.61
CA LEU A 41 19.87 -55.06 5.63
C LEU A 41 20.61 -55.86 6.72
N ASP A 42 21.86 -55.49 7.05
CA ASP A 42 22.55 -56.05 8.20
C ASP A 42 22.00 -55.49 9.53
N GLN A 43 21.45 -54.27 9.57
CA GLN A 43 20.79 -53.74 10.78
C GLN A 43 19.56 -54.57 11.18
N ASP A 44 18.75 -55.01 10.21
CA ASP A 44 17.60 -55.91 10.45
C ASP A 44 18.03 -57.32 10.89
N ARG A 45 19.25 -57.77 10.56
CA ARG A 45 19.79 -59.05 11.03
C ARG A 45 20.30 -59.00 12.47
N TRP A 46 20.69 -57.84 12.98
CA TRP A 46 21.22 -57.69 14.35
C TRP A 46 20.11 -57.42 15.37
N GLU A 47 18.91 -57.03 14.94
CA GLU A 47 17.72 -56.94 15.80
C GLU A 47 16.95 -58.28 15.94
N GLN A 48 17.31 -59.31 15.17
CA GLN A 48 16.72 -60.66 15.24
C GLN A 48 17.62 -61.75 15.85
N GLU A 49 18.78 -61.42 16.40
CA GLU A 49 19.56 -62.35 17.23
C GLU A 49 19.37 -62.05 18.74
N PRO A 50 18.58 -62.84 19.48
CA PRO A 50 18.59 -62.78 20.93
C PRO A 50 19.93 -63.34 21.44
N SER A 51 20.55 -62.63 22.36
CA SER A 51 21.69 -63.10 23.15
C SER A 51 21.32 -64.35 23.96
N GLY A 52 21.55 -65.53 23.38
CA GLY A 52 21.45 -66.83 24.06
C GLY A 52 22.84 -67.35 24.44
N LYS A 53 23.06 -67.58 25.73
CA LYS A 53 24.23 -68.32 26.26
C LYS A 53 24.28 -69.77 25.71
N PRO A 54 25.46 -70.42 25.69
CA PRO A 54 25.61 -71.75 25.13
C PRO A 54 25.04 -72.82 26.08
N GLY A 55 24.35 -73.81 25.52
CA GLY A 55 23.90 -75.00 26.21
C GLY A 55 23.40 -76.06 25.22
N ASP A 56 24.20 -77.12 25.11
CA ASP A 56 24.01 -78.44 24.49
C ASP A 56 22.64 -78.85 23.90
N GLY A 57 22.73 -79.58 22.78
CA GLY A 57 21.95 -80.80 22.59
C GLY A 57 21.12 -80.92 21.30
N ASP A 58 21.66 -81.69 20.35
CA ASP A 58 20.97 -82.56 19.38
C ASP A 58 20.03 -82.02 18.28
N THR A 59 20.53 -82.15 17.04
CA THR A 59 19.84 -82.39 15.75
C THR A 59 18.91 -83.62 15.76
N PRO A 60 18.13 -83.92 14.69
CA PRO A 60 17.17 -83.09 13.93
C PRO A 60 15.84 -83.87 13.69
N SER A 61 14.76 -83.23 13.25
CA SER A 61 13.71 -83.90 12.42
C SER A 61 12.72 -82.90 11.81
N ALA A 62 12.68 -82.88 10.48
CA ALA A 62 11.44 -82.69 9.69
C ALA A 62 10.93 -84.11 9.31
N PRO A 63 9.78 -84.33 8.63
CA PRO A 63 8.86 -83.38 7.99
C PRO A 63 7.35 -83.77 8.09
N GLU A 64 6.51 -83.07 7.32
CA GLU A 64 5.16 -83.49 6.84
C GLU A 64 4.04 -83.59 7.91
N GLY A 65 2.78 -83.29 7.66
CA GLY A 65 2.02 -82.92 6.47
C GLY A 65 0.53 -83.05 6.81
N ASN A 66 -0.30 -82.33 6.07
CA ASN A 66 -1.69 -82.66 5.74
C ASN A 66 -2.79 -82.77 6.83
N THR A 67 -3.65 -81.73 6.83
CA THR A 67 -5.12 -81.74 6.64
C THR A 67 -6.03 -82.49 7.64
N PRO A 68 -7.38 -82.31 7.63
CA PRO A 68 -8.23 -81.10 7.61
C PRO A 68 -9.26 -81.10 8.78
N ALA A 69 -9.90 -79.93 8.96
CA ALA A 69 -11.31 -79.69 9.38
C ALA A 69 -12.03 -80.64 10.36
N GLU A 70 -12.48 -80.12 11.51
CA GLU A 70 -13.92 -79.90 11.76
C GLU A 70 -14.19 -79.08 13.04
N ALA A 71 -14.98 -78.02 12.83
CA ALA A 71 -15.86 -77.28 13.74
C ALA A 71 -15.54 -77.18 15.25
N GLU A 72 -15.06 -76.00 15.65
CA GLU A 72 -15.50 -75.35 16.90
C GLU A 72 -16.13 -74.00 16.58
N THR A 73 -17.33 -73.81 17.13
CA THR A 73 -18.23 -72.67 16.94
C THR A 73 -17.56 -71.35 17.37
N PRO A 74 -17.71 -70.25 16.61
CA PRO A 74 -17.15 -68.96 17.02
C PRO A 74 -17.88 -68.41 18.24
N ALA A 75 -17.13 -68.12 19.30
CA ALA A 75 -17.59 -67.30 20.41
C ALA A 75 -18.01 -65.90 19.91
N PRO A 76 -19.02 -65.26 20.52
CA PRO A 76 -19.61 -64.04 20.00
C PRO A 76 -18.59 -62.89 20.06
N VAL A 77 -18.23 -62.41 18.88
CA VAL A 77 -17.51 -61.16 18.69
C VAL A 77 -18.34 -60.05 19.35
N PRO A 78 -17.77 -59.21 20.25
CA PRO A 78 -18.49 -58.04 20.76
C PRO A 78 -18.91 -57.23 19.54
N PRO A 79 -20.17 -56.77 19.45
CA PRO A 79 -20.65 -56.09 18.25
C PRO A 79 -19.67 -54.96 17.95
N GLN A 80 -18.98 -55.07 16.82
CA GLN A 80 -18.35 -53.92 16.21
C GLN A 80 -19.46 -52.88 16.12
N PRO A 81 -19.23 -51.61 16.50
CA PRO A 81 -20.18 -50.58 16.15
C PRO A 81 -20.37 -50.71 14.65
N GLU A 82 -21.59 -51.09 14.24
CA GLU A 82 -21.99 -51.02 12.84
C GLU A 82 -21.49 -49.67 12.33
N PRO A 83 -20.85 -49.58 11.14
CA PRO A 83 -20.69 -48.27 10.53
C PRO A 83 -22.08 -47.67 10.56
N GLU A 84 -22.25 -46.60 11.36
CA GLU A 84 -23.55 -45.95 11.48
C GLU A 84 -24.08 -45.84 10.06
N PRO A 85 -25.31 -46.33 9.78
CA PRO A 85 -25.89 -46.16 8.47
C PRO A 85 -25.69 -44.69 8.16
N VAL A 86 -24.93 -44.40 7.09
CA VAL A 86 -24.69 -43.02 6.64
C VAL A 86 -26.08 -42.43 6.58
N ARG A 87 -26.43 -41.63 7.60
CA ARG A 87 -27.69 -40.90 7.61
C ARG A 87 -27.70 -40.19 6.27
N PRO A 88 -28.79 -40.25 5.49
CA PRO A 88 -28.84 -39.59 4.19
C PRO A 88 -28.26 -38.20 4.38
N THR A 89 -27.09 -37.96 3.79
CA THR A 89 -26.31 -36.76 4.08
C THR A 89 -27.20 -35.58 3.75
N PRO A 90 -27.29 -34.57 4.64
CA PRO A 90 -28.04 -33.36 4.33
C PRO A 90 -27.51 -32.80 3.01
N ASP A 91 -28.42 -32.33 2.15
CA ASP A 91 -28.21 -31.81 0.79
C ASP A 91 -26.75 -31.40 0.51
N ARG A 92 -25.97 -32.28 -0.14
CA ARG A 92 -24.61 -31.94 -0.60
C ARG A 92 -24.71 -31.29 -1.96
N VAL A 93 -24.15 -30.10 -2.08
CA VAL A 93 -24.20 -29.27 -3.29
C VAL A 93 -22.96 -29.55 -4.14
N PRO A 94 -23.11 -29.89 -5.44
CA PRO A 94 -21.96 -30.10 -6.33
C PRO A 94 -21.32 -28.76 -6.72
N LEU A 95 -19.99 -28.75 -6.72
CA LEU A 95 -19.16 -27.61 -7.12
C LEU A 95 -18.53 -27.88 -8.49
N SER A 96 -18.67 -26.92 -9.41
CA SER A 96 -17.97 -26.90 -10.69
C SER A 96 -17.06 -25.67 -10.80
N LEU A 97 -16.10 -25.72 -11.72
CA LEU A 97 -15.31 -24.54 -12.07
C LEU A 97 -16.12 -23.65 -13.01
N PRO A 98 -15.99 -22.30 -12.93
CA PRO A 98 -16.68 -21.40 -13.84
C PRO A 98 -16.36 -21.74 -15.29
N ALA A 99 -17.38 -21.81 -16.15
CA ALA A 99 -17.16 -21.97 -17.58
C ALA A 99 -16.37 -20.78 -18.13
N ALA A 100 -15.41 -21.03 -19.02
CA ALA A 100 -14.67 -19.97 -19.71
C ALA A 100 -15.65 -19.13 -20.55
N ARG A 101 -16.01 -17.94 -20.04
CA ARG A 101 -16.92 -17.03 -20.76
C ARG A 101 -16.19 -16.43 -21.97
N SER A 102 -16.72 -16.68 -23.17
CA SER A 102 -16.27 -16.01 -24.38
C SER A 102 -16.46 -14.49 -24.26
N PRO A 103 -15.52 -13.65 -24.75
CA PRO A 103 -15.52 -12.20 -24.56
C PRO A 103 -16.64 -11.44 -25.32
N HIS A 104 -17.68 -12.10 -25.83
CA HIS A 104 -18.67 -11.51 -26.73
C HIS A 104 -20.13 -11.43 -26.22
N HIS A 105 -20.42 -11.73 -24.96
CA HIS A 105 -21.76 -11.47 -24.40
C HIS A 105 -21.70 -10.66 -23.10
N ARG A 106 -22.10 -9.38 -23.19
CA ARG A 106 -22.50 -8.56 -22.04
C ARG A 106 -24.03 -8.57 -21.94
N HIS A 107 -24.49 -8.78 -20.71
CA HIS A 107 -25.83 -8.61 -20.13
C HIS A 107 -26.88 -9.73 -20.29
N ASP A 108 -27.44 -10.04 -19.11
CA ASP A 108 -28.73 -10.65 -18.76
C ASP A 108 -29.01 -12.12 -19.09
N SER A 109 -28.71 -12.99 -18.12
CA SER A 109 -29.53 -14.17 -17.80
C SER A 109 -29.36 -14.54 -16.31
N PRO A 110 -30.43 -14.58 -15.50
CA PRO A 110 -30.40 -15.01 -14.09
C PRO A 110 -30.53 -16.54 -13.99
N GLY A 111 -29.62 -17.26 -14.64
CA GLY A 111 -29.55 -18.72 -14.63
C GLY A 111 -28.08 -19.14 -14.70
N GLY A 112 -27.47 -19.33 -13.54
CA GLY A 112 -26.06 -19.73 -13.41
C GLY A 112 -25.65 -19.62 -11.95
N GLY A 113 -25.10 -20.70 -11.40
CA GLY A 113 -24.84 -20.93 -9.98
C GLY A 113 -24.27 -19.77 -9.16
N SER A 114 -24.49 -19.80 -7.84
CA SER A 114 -23.88 -18.82 -6.94
C SER A 114 -22.36 -18.98 -6.94
N PRO A 115 -21.59 -17.91 -7.28
CA PRO A 115 -20.14 -17.98 -7.24
C PRO A 115 -19.65 -18.02 -5.79
N LEU A 116 -18.76 -18.96 -5.49
CA LEU A 116 -18.08 -19.11 -4.20
C LEU A 116 -16.56 -19.13 -4.39
N LEU A 117 -15.82 -18.75 -3.34
CA LEU A 117 -14.37 -18.89 -3.31
C LEU A 117 -14.00 -20.12 -2.47
N ALA A 118 -13.49 -21.16 -3.13
CA ALA A 118 -13.05 -22.37 -2.46
C ALA A 118 -11.60 -22.23 -1.96
N PRO A 119 -11.29 -22.63 -0.71
CA PRO A 119 -9.91 -22.70 -0.23
C PRO A 119 -9.16 -23.85 -0.92
N ALA A 120 -7.87 -23.67 -1.16
CA ALA A 120 -7.00 -24.75 -1.62
C ALA A 120 -6.05 -25.22 -0.49
N PRO A 121 -5.53 -26.45 -0.55
CA PRO A 121 -4.51 -26.94 0.40
C PRO A 121 -3.16 -26.24 0.17
N PRO A 122 -2.42 -25.82 1.21
CA PRO A 122 -1.14 -25.11 1.07
C PRO A 122 -0.10 -25.95 0.31
N MET A 123 0.78 -25.30 -0.46
CA MET A 123 1.90 -25.97 -1.14
C MET A 123 3.08 -26.27 -0.20
N LEU A 124 3.25 -25.51 0.88
CA LEU A 124 4.23 -25.74 1.93
C LEU A 124 3.58 -26.45 3.12
N PRO A 125 3.85 -27.76 3.35
CA PRO A 125 3.16 -28.52 4.38
C PRO A 125 3.61 -28.15 5.81
N HIS A 126 4.87 -27.71 5.99
CA HIS A 126 5.47 -27.49 7.32
C HIS A 126 6.28 -26.18 7.40
N PRO A 127 5.64 -24.99 7.31
CA PRO A 127 6.33 -23.71 7.27
C PRO A 127 7.20 -23.42 8.51
N LEU A 128 6.80 -23.90 9.70
CA LEU A 128 7.58 -23.75 10.93
C LEU A 128 8.90 -24.53 10.89
N THR A 129 8.92 -25.71 10.27
CA THR A 129 10.13 -26.52 10.10
C THR A 129 11.12 -25.80 9.17
N LEU A 130 10.61 -25.16 8.12
CA LEU A 130 11.38 -24.32 7.21
C LEU A 130 12.01 -23.13 7.95
N GLN A 131 11.24 -22.41 8.76
CA GLN A 131 11.77 -21.30 9.56
C GLN A 131 12.84 -21.75 10.56
N ARG A 132 12.68 -22.95 11.16
CA ARG A 132 13.68 -23.53 12.07
C ARG A 132 14.97 -23.89 11.35
N ALA A 133 14.90 -24.37 10.12
CA ALA A 133 16.08 -24.70 9.30
C ALA A 133 17.00 -23.48 9.07
N LEU A 134 16.44 -22.28 9.02
CA LEU A 134 17.18 -21.03 8.78
C LEU A 134 17.82 -20.43 10.05
N ARG A 135 17.65 -21.05 11.22
CA ARG A 135 18.23 -20.57 12.50
C ARG A 135 19.73 -20.23 12.45
N PRO A 136 20.61 -20.94 11.72
CA PRO A 136 22.02 -20.55 11.60
C PRO A 136 22.23 -19.11 11.10
N LEU A 137 21.30 -18.57 10.32
CA LEU A 137 21.34 -17.19 9.82
C LEU A 137 20.85 -16.16 10.85
N LYS A 138 20.29 -16.57 12.00
CA LYS A 138 19.73 -15.67 13.01
C LYS A 138 20.83 -15.02 13.86
N ARG A 139 21.60 -14.13 13.25
CA ARG A 139 22.69 -13.37 13.89
C ARG A 139 22.33 -11.89 14.01
N ARG A 140 22.71 -11.29 15.14
CA ARG A 140 22.66 -9.85 15.35
C ARG A 140 24.06 -9.25 15.19
N VAL A 141 24.15 -8.11 14.53
CA VAL A 141 25.40 -7.36 14.34
C VAL A 141 25.17 -5.89 14.72
N PRO A 142 26.24 -5.16 15.10
CA PRO A 142 26.17 -3.71 15.25
C PRO A 142 25.61 -3.05 14.00
N SER A 143 24.58 -2.19 14.16
CA SER A 143 24.06 -1.38 13.08
C SER A 143 25.10 -0.31 12.69
N PRO A 144 25.37 -0.10 11.39
CA PRO A 144 26.27 0.96 10.94
C PRO A 144 25.63 2.35 11.00
N HIS A 145 24.30 2.44 11.09
CA HIS A 145 23.56 3.71 10.98
C HIS A 145 22.66 4.01 12.18
N ALA A 146 22.28 3.01 12.96
CA ALA A 146 21.45 3.19 14.15
C ALA A 146 22.31 3.11 15.42
N TRP A 147 22.23 4.15 16.23
CA TRP A 147 22.90 4.23 17.54
C TRP A 147 21.84 4.33 18.63
N VAL A 148 22.06 3.64 19.73
CA VAL A 148 21.21 3.68 20.93
C VAL A 148 22.02 4.19 22.11
N LEU A 149 21.33 4.83 23.04
CA LEU A 149 21.92 5.24 24.31
C LEU A 149 22.34 3.99 25.10
N ASP A 150 23.60 3.93 25.51
CA ASP A 150 24.03 3.03 26.58
C ASP A 150 23.73 3.70 27.91
N GLU A 151 22.52 3.46 28.41
CA GLU A 151 22.02 4.06 29.65
C GLU A 151 22.97 3.82 30.82
N ARG A 152 23.51 2.59 30.92
CA ARG A 152 24.39 2.21 32.03
C ARG A 152 25.75 2.88 31.92
N ALA A 153 26.37 2.88 30.73
CA ALA A 153 27.64 3.57 30.53
C ALA A 153 27.50 5.10 30.66
N THR A 154 26.35 5.65 30.27
CA THR A 154 26.02 7.07 30.46
C THR A 154 25.88 7.40 31.94
N ALA A 155 25.12 6.60 32.69
CA ALA A 155 24.96 6.77 34.14
C ALA A 155 26.30 6.64 34.88
N ASP A 156 27.13 5.64 34.53
CA ASP A 156 28.46 5.45 35.09
C ASP A 156 29.40 6.63 34.80
N ARG A 157 29.30 7.22 33.60
CA ARG A 157 30.08 8.40 33.21
C ARG A 157 29.66 9.63 34.00
N ILE A 158 28.35 9.85 34.16
CA ILE A 158 27.80 10.96 34.95
C ILE A 158 28.20 10.80 36.42
N ALA A 159 28.10 9.58 36.97
CA ALA A 159 28.52 9.28 38.33
C ALA A 159 30.02 9.54 38.58
N ARG A 160 30.88 9.28 37.59
CA ARG A 160 32.33 9.51 37.69
C ARG A 160 32.75 10.97 37.51
N LEU A 161 32.09 11.72 36.63
CA LEU A 161 32.51 13.09 36.25
C LEU A 161 31.83 14.19 37.09
N GLY A 162 30.83 13.84 37.90
CA GLY A 162 30.14 14.77 38.78
C GLY A 162 28.91 15.42 38.15
N ALA A 163 27.94 15.81 38.99
CA ALA A 163 26.60 16.25 38.60
C ALA A 163 26.52 17.71 38.11
N HIS A 164 27.44 18.15 37.25
CA HIS A 164 27.29 19.43 36.54
C HIS A 164 26.51 19.20 35.23
N PRO A 165 25.44 19.98 34.95
CA PRO A 165 24.62 19.83 33.74
C PRO A 165 25.43 19.90 32.43
N ASP A 166 26.55 20.62 32.44
CA ASP A 166 27.39 20.88 31.28
C ASP A 166 28.29 19.70 30.87
N VAL A 167 28.31 18.60 31.67
CA VAL A 167 29.19 17.43 31.45
C VAL A 167 28.42 16.15 31.14
N TRP A 168 27.10 16.23 30.99
CA TRP A 168 26.22 15.08 30.72
C TRP A 168 26.24 14.70 29.24
N PHE A 169 27.28 14.00 28.82
CA PHE A 169 27.38 13.46 27.46
C PHE A 169 26.91 12.01 27.40
N PRO A 170 25.91 11.71 26.54
CA PRO A 170 25.43 10.34 26.36
C PRO A 170 26.52 9.44 25.78
N VAL A 171 26.70 8.26 26.35
CA VAL A 171 27.50 7.20 25.76
C VAL A 171 26.61 6.44 24.79
N LEU A 172 26.92 6.50 23.50
CA LEU A 172 26.18 5.80 22.46
C LEU A 172 26.85 4.48 22.14
N ARG A 173 26.05 3.45 21.88
CA ARG A 173 26.51 2.18 21.30
C ARG A 173 25.68 1.84 20.05
N PRO A 174 26.24 1.13 19.06
CA PRO A 174 25.47 0.70 17.90
C PRO A 174 24.26 -0.14 18.31
N ALA A 175 23.10 0.12 17.70
CA ALA A 175 21.90 -0.68 17.90
C ALA A 175 22.13 -2.12 17.37
N PRO A 176 21.62 -3.16 18.03
CA PRO A 176 21.70 -4.51 17.49
C PRO A 176 20.73 -4.68 16.31
N ASP A 177 21.25 -4.91 15.11
CA ASP A 177 20.48 -5.10 13.87
C ASP A 177 20.60 -6.55 13.36
N ARG A 178 19.65 -6.98 12.53
CA ARG A 178 19.77 -8.24 11.77
C ARG A 178 20.79 -8.03 10.66
N TRP A 179 21.68 -9.00 10.52
CA TRP A 179 22.83 -8.86 9.64
C TRP A 179 22.53 -9.08 8.15
N LEU A 180 21.45 -9.77 7.77
CA LEU A 180 21.12 -10.08 6.37
C LEU A 180 19.80 -9.46 5.90
N ARG A 181 19.78 -8.96 4.67
CA ARG A 181 18.59 -8.69 3.85
C ARG A 181 18.42 -9.82 2.83
N LEU A 182 17.17 -10.22 2.57
CA LEU A 182 16.84 -11.22 1.56
C LEU A 182 16.08 -10.60 0.38
N ASN A 183 16.61 -10.78 -0.82
CA ASN A 183 15.91 -10.57 -2.08
C ASN A 183 15.35 -11.92 -2.55
N LEU A 184 14.03 -12.04 -2.60
CA LEU A 184 13.35 -13.19 -3.16
C LEU A 184 12.90 -12.83 -4.58
N VAL A 185 13.55 -13.40 -5.58
CA VAL A 185 13.23 -13.16 -6.99
C VAL A 185 12.45 -14.36 -7.49
N HIS A 186 11.28 -14.16 -8.11
CA HIS A 186 10.49 -15.26 -8.64
C HIS A 186 10.29 -15.14 -10.15
N ASP A 187 10.42 -16.26 -10.83
CA ASP A 187 10.16 -16.39 -12.25
C ASP A 187 8.67 -16.15 -12.57
N THR A 188 8.37 -15.47 -13.68
CA THR A 188 7.00 -15.27 -14.20
C THR A 188 6.81 -15.89 -15.59
N GLY A 189 7.57 -16.94 -15.89
CA GLY A 189 7.51 -17.76 -17.09
C GLY A 189 6.16 -18.48 -17.26
N PRO A 190 5.88 -19.03 -18.45
CA PRO A 190 4.60 -19.68 -18.76
C PRO A 190 4.25 -20.86 -17.85
N THR A 191 5.26 -21.53 -17.30
CA THR A 191 5.12 -22.67 -16.39
C THR A 191 4.97 -22.26 -14.92
N MET A 192 5.32 -21.02 -14.57
CA MET A 192 5.26 -20.51 -13.19
C MET A 192 3.86 -20.28 -12.57
N PRO A 193 2.73 -20.19 -13.31
CA PRO A 193 1.41 -20.09 -12.69
C PRO A 193 1.09 -21.19 -11.66
N VAL A 194 1.55 -22.43 -11.88
CA VAL A 194 1.36 -23.53 -10.92
C VAL A 194 2.11 -23.28 -9.59
N TRP A 195 3.22 -22.57 -9.65
CA TRP A 195 4.12 -22.32 -8.51
C TRP A 195 3.81 -21.02 -7.76
N ARG A 196 2.84 -20.22 -8.21
CA ARG A 196 2.48 -18.95 -7.54
C ARG A 196 2.10 -19.12 -6.07
N PRO A 197 1.30 -20.12 -5.65
CA PRO A 197 1.00 -20.31 -4.24
C PRO A 197 2.27 -20.61 -3.43
N LEU A 198 3.17 -21.46 -3.94
CA LEU A 198 4.46 -21.75 -3.32
C LEU A 198 5.31 -20.49 -3.12
N VAL A 199 5.38 -19.61 -4.13
CA VAL A 199 6.11 -18.33 -4.03
C VAL A 199 5.54 -17.46 -2.91
N SER A 200 4.22 -17.31 -2.85
CA SER A 200 3.53 -16.51 -1.83
C SER A 200 3.70 -17.08 -0.42
N GLU A 201 3.55 -18.40 -0.27
CA GLU A 201 3.71 -19.10 1.00
C GLU A 201 5.16 -19.04 1.50
N LEU A 202 6.14 -19.21 0.60
CA LEU A 202 7.56 -19.12 0.95
C LEU A 202 7.95 -17.70 1.36
N HIS A 203 7.51 -16.69 0.61
CA HIS A 203 7.71 -15.28 0.98
C HIS A 203 7.15 -14.99 2.38
N THR A 204 5.92 -15.45 2.65
CA THR A 204 5.26 -15.28 3.94
C THR A 204 6.03 -15.97 5.07
N ALA A 205 6.43 -17.22 4.88
CA ALA A 205 7.19 -17.98 5.87
C ALA A 205 8.55 -17.34 6.17
N LEU A 206 9.25 -16.83 5.15
CA LEU A 206 10.55 -16.16 5.29
C LEU A 206 10.42 -14.79 5.97
N ALA A 207 9.41 -14.00 5.61
CA ALA A 207 9.13 -12.70 6.23
C ALA A 207 8.77 -12.85 7.72
N GLN A 208 7.93 -13.83 8.06
CA GLN A 208 7.52 -14.10 9.45
C GLN A 208 8.61 -14.73 10.33
N SER A 209 9.72 -15.21 9.74
CA SER A 209 10.81 -15.85 10.49
C SER A 209 11.54 -14.88 11.45
N GLY A 210 11.53 -13.58 11.16
CA GLY A 210 12.29 -12.56 11.89
C GLY A 210 13.82 -12.75 11.86
N ILE A 211 14.33 -13.56 10.90
CA ILE A 211 15.75 -13.84 10.70
C ILE A 211 16.42 -12.73 9.88
N PHE A 212 15.75 -12.29 8.82
CA PHE A 212 16.23 -11.24 7.94
C PHE A 212 15.79 -9.86 8.45
N ARG A 213 16.61 -8.85 8.16
CA ARG A 213 16.29 -7.42 8.36
C ARG A 213 15.11 -6.97 7.52
N ALA A 214 15.06 -7.46 6.28
CA ALA A 214 13.97 -7.25 5.34
C ALA A 214 13.95 -8.42 4.35
N VAL A 215 12.74 -8.81 3.94
CA VAL A 215 12.50 -9.75 2.83
C VAL A 215 11.74 -8.97 1.77
N THR A 216 12.25 -8.96 0.54
CA THR A 216 11.62 -8.24 -0.58
C THR A 216 11.36 -9.20 -1.72
N LEU A 217 10.17 -9.13 -2.34
CA LEU A 217 9.75 -10.01 -3.43
C LEU A 217 9.82 -9.27 -4.77
N HIS A 218 10.46 -9.86 -5.78
CA HIS A 218 10.68 -9.24 -7.09
C HIS A 218 10.37 -10.21 -8.24
N PRO A 219 9.69 -9.78 -9.32
CA PRO A 219 9.44 -10.63 -10.48
C PRO A 219 10.64 -10.63 -11.45
N ALA A 220 10.94 -11.81 -12.00
CA ALA A 220 11.82 -12.03 -13.14
C ALA A 220 10.97 -12.41 -14.35
N THR A 221 10.86 -11.50 -15.33
CA THR A 221 9.99 -11.63 -16.48
C THR A 221 10.57 -12.55 -17.56
N PRO A 222 9.75 -13.14 -18.45
CA PRO A 222 10.22 -14.08 -19.47
C PRO A 222 11.16 -13.45 -20.51
N ASP A 223 11.20 -12.11 -20.58
CA ASP A 223 12.18 -11.36 -21.36
C ASP A 223 13.56 -11.28 -20.68
N GLY A 224 13.77 -11.96 -19.56
CA GLY A 224 15.05 -12.02 -18.84
C GLY A 224 15.38 -10.77 -18.02
N ARG A 225 14.37 -9.97 -17.63
CA ARG A 225 14.55 -8.79 -16.77
C ARG A 225 14.04 -9.05 -15.36
N ALA A 226 14.85 -8.76 -14.35
CA ALA A 226 14.40 -8.65 -12.97
C ALA A 226 14.28 -7.17 -12.58
N ARG A 227 13.07 -6.73 -12.23
CA ARG A 227 12.79 -5.31 -11.94
C ARG A 227 13.05 -5.00 -10.46
N HIS A 228 13.62 -3.84 -10.18
CA HIS A 228 13.76 -3.25 -8.83
C HIS A 228 14.52 -4.09 -7.79
N VAL A 229 15.33 -5.08 -8.20
CA VAL A 229 16.15 -5.87 -7.27
C VAL A 229 17.33 -5.01 -6.79
N PRO A 230 17.43 -4.67 -5.49
CA PRO A 230 18.53 -3.86 -4.98
C PRO A 230 19.82 -4.67 -4.98
N VAL A 231 20.82 -4.21 -5.73
CA VAL A 231 22.17 -4.78 -5.73
C VAL A 231 23.06 -3.95 -4.82
N LEU A 232 23.15 -4.36 -3.56
CA LEU A 232 23.99 -3.71 -2.55
C LEU A 232 25.28 -4.51 -2.38
N ASP A 233 26.42 -3.83 -2.45
CA ASP A 233 27.72 -4.42 -2.14
C ASP A 233 28.02 -4.24 -0.64
N ASP A 234 27.10 -4.72 0.21
CA ASP A 234 27.13 -4.52 1.66
C ASP A 234 27.60 -5.76 2.44
N GLY A 235 27.89 -6.87 1.74
CA GLY A 235 28.19 -8.18 2.33
C GLY A 235 27.07 -8.72 3.23
N ARG A 236 25.87 -8.14 3.11
CA ARG A 236 24.72 -8.33 4.01
C ARG A 236 23.43 -8.53 3.23
N THR A 237 23.53 -8.80 1.94
CA THR A 237 22.39 -9.05 1.06
C THR A 237 22.54 -10.45 0.48
N VAL A 238 21.44 -11.21 0.47
CA VAL A 238 21.36 -12.57 -0.08
C VAL A 238 20.21 -12.61 -1.07
N THR A 239 20.38 -13.35 -2.17
CA THR A 239 19.35 -13.50 -3.19
C THR A 239 18.96 -14.97 -3.36
N LEU A 240 17.65 -15.23 -3.31
CA LEU A 240 17.06 -16.52 -3.67
C LEU A 240 16.20 -16.35 -4.92
N VAL A 241 16.45 -17.14 -5.94
CA VAL A 241 15.67 -17.16 -7.19
C VAL A 241 14.74 -18.36 -7.17
N ILE A 242 13.43 -18.14 -7.11
CA ILE A 242 12.43 -19.21 -7.24
C ILE A 242 12.11 -19.39 -8.72
N SER A 243 12.50 -20.51 -9.31
CA SER A 243 12.25 -20.79 -10.72
C SER A 243 12.22 -22.28 -10.98
N ASP A 244 11.37 -22.70 -11.91
CA ASP A 244 11.41 -24.05 -12.46
C ASP A 244 12.49 -24.26 -13.53
N CYS A 245 13.24 -23.20 -13.88
CA CYS A 245 14.29 -23.21 -14.90
C CYS A 245 13.79 -23.67 -16.28
N MET A 246 12.50 -23.52 -16.58
CA MET A 246 11.88 -23.94 -17.85
C MET A 246 11.51 -22.76 -18.76
N GLY A 247 11.46 -21.54 -18.21
CA GLY A 247 11.11 -20.32 -18.95
C GLY A 247 12.10 -19.97 -20.08
N PRO A 248 11.68 -19.12 -21.04
CA PRO A 248 12.52 -18.70 -22.17
C PRO A 248 13.82 -18.00 -21.74
N GLN A 249 13.83 -17.34 -20.58
CA GLN A 249 15.02 -16.70 -20.02
C GLN A 249 16.09 -17.68 -19.52
N TRP A 250 15.80 -18.99 -19.47
CA TRP A 250 16.80 -20.02 -19.14
C TRP A 250 17.44 -20.67 -20.37
N ARG A 251 16.93 -20.36 -21.57
CA ARG A 251 17.33 -20.96 -22.85
C ARG A 251 18.12 -19.97 -23.72
N PRO A 252 18.85 -20.45 -24.74
CA PRO A 252 19.52 -19.59 -25.71
C PRO A 252 18.58 -18.55 -26.35
N GLY A 253 19.04 -17.30 -26.39
CA GLY A 253 18.31 -16.16 -26.93
C GLY A 253 18.55 -14.87 -26.13
N GLU A 254 18.09 -13.75 -26.66
CA GLU A 254 18.34 -12.42 -26.08
C GLU A 254 17.86 -12.31 -24.61
N ALA A 255 16.74 -12.95 -24.29
CA ALA A 255 16.22 -13.04 -22.93
C ALA A 255 17.16 -13.84 -22.01
N GLY A 256 17.66 -14.99 -22.49
CA GLY A 256 18.60 -15.83 -21.76
C GLY A 256 19.94 -15.15 -21.52
N ASP A 257 20.48 -14.48 -22.53
CA ASP A 257 21.75 -13.74 -22.41
C ASP A 257 21.67 -12.62 -21.37
N ARG A 258 20.54 -11.89 -21.32
CA ARG A 258 20.29 -10.88 -20.29
C ARG A 258 20.18 -11.49 -18.90
N TRP A 259 19.45 -12.60 -18.79
CA TRP A 259 19.20 -13.25 -17.51
C TRP A 259 20.48 -13.82 -16.91
N TYR A 260 21.27 -14.56 -17.70
CA TYR A 260 22.55 -15.12 -17.26
C TYR A 260 23.56 -14.02 -16.89
N ARG A 261 23.61 -12.91 -17.63
CA ARG A 261 24.43 -11.74 -17.26
C ARG A 261 24.03 -11.17 -15.91
N THR A 262 22.73 -11.11 -15.62
CA THR A 262 22.18 -10.63 -14.34
C THR A 262 22.52 -11.58 -13.20
N LEU A 263 22.30 -12.89 -13.38
CA LEU A 263 22.65 -13.91 -12.39
C LEU A 263 24.14 -13.91 -12.06
N ARG A 264 25.02 -13.81 -13.07
CA ARG A 264 26.47 -13.71 -12.86
C ARG A 264 26.85 -12.43 -12.12
N HIS A 265 26.24 -11.30 -12.46
CA HIS A 265 26.47 -10.05 -11.76
C HIS A 265 26.13 -10.16 -10.27
N TRP A 266 25.01 -10.80 -9.94
CA TRP A 266 24.64 -11.08 -8.54
C TRP A 266 25.59 -12.08 -7.88
N ALA A 267 25.90 -13.20 -8.56
CA ALA A 267 26.79 -14.23 -8.02
C ALA A 267 28.17 -13.69 -7.64
N HIS A 268 28.67 -12.66 -8.32
CA HIS A 268 29.94 -12.01 -7.99
C HIS A 268 29.88 -11.06 -6.78
N ARG A 269 28.69 -10.58 -6.38
CA ARG A 269 28.53 -9.57 -5.32
C ARG A 269 27.87 -10.09 -4.05
N MET A 270 27.08 -11.15 -4.16
CA MET A 270 26.29 -11.67 -3.05
C MET A 270 26.05 -13.17 -3.15
N PRO A 271 25.72 -13.84 -2.03
CA PRO A 271 25.20 -15.19 -2.09
C PRO A 271 23.91 -15.25 -2.91
N LEU A 272 23.93 -16.12 -3.91
CA LEU A 272 22.85 -16.40 -4.85
C LEU A 272 22.57 -17.91 -4.84
N ALA A 273 21.32 -18.31 -4.68
CA ALA A 273 20.89 -19.70 -4.87
C ALA A 273 19.54 -19.76 -5.60
N VAL A 274 19.29 -20.89 -6.26
CA VAL A 274 18.02 -21.16 -6.96
C VAL A 274 17.18 -22.10 -6.10
N VAL A 275 15.99 -21.66 -5.72
CA VAL A 275 14.95 -22.50 -5.14
C VAL A 275 14.14 -23.10 -6.27
N GLN A 276 14.35 -24.38 -6.52
CA GLN A 276 13.79 -25.11 -7.63
C GLN A 276 12.57 -25.93 -7.14
N PRO A 277 11.34 -25.58 -7.54
CA PRO A 277 10.13 -26.30 -7.11
C PRO A 277 10.04 -27.75 -7.60
N LEU A 278 10.75 -28.10 -8.67
CA LEU A 278 10.84 -29.47 -9.18
C LEU A 278 11.67 -30.36 -8.24
N PRO A 279 11.39 -31.67 -8.16
CA PRO A 279 12.21 -32.59 -7.38
C PRO A 279 13.61 -32.74 -7.97
N GLU A 280 14.59 -33.02 -7.11
CA GLU A 280 16.02 -33.14 -7.46
C GLU A 280 16.27 -34.00 -8.71
N HIS A 281 15.61 -35.16 -8.81
CA HIS A 281 15.83 -36.10 -9.93
C HIS A 281 15.42 -35.55 -11.30
N LEU A 282 14.62 -34.48 -11.37
CA LEU A 282 14.23 -33.83 -12.63
C LEU A 282 15.15 -32.67 -13.01
N TRP A 283 16.05 -32.23 -12.13
CA TRP A 283 16.87 -31.03 -12.37
C TRP A 283 17.78 -31.17 -13.60
N SER A 284 18.31 -32.37 -13.84
CA SER A 284 19.13 -32.70 -15.01
C SER A 284 18.44 -32.42 -16.35
N SER A 285 17.10 -32.44 -16.37
CA SER A 285 16.28 -32.17 -17.56
C SER A 285 15.84 -30.71 -17.72
N THR A 286 16.18 -29.84 -16.76
CA THR A 286 15.88 -28.40 -16.83
C THR A 286 16.95 -27.64 -17.62
N ALA A 287 16.67 -26.38 -17.98
CA ALA A 287 17.66 -25.56 -18.68
C ALA A 287 18.80 -25.05 -17.76
N LEU A 288 18.75 -25.37 -16.45
CA LEU A 288 19.83 -25.15 -15.50
C LEU A 288 20.07 -26.45 -14.71
N PRO A 289 20.74 -27.45 -15.31
CA PRO A 289 20.96 -28.75 -14.67
C PRO A 289 21.81 -28.61 -13.41
N ALA A 290 21.32 -29.19 -12.33
CA ALA A 290 21.99 -29.23 -11.04
C ALA A 290 22.38 -30.66 -10.69
N GLU A 291 23.54 -30.81 -10.08
CA GLU A 291 24.11 -32.09 -9.66
C GLU A 291 24.46 -32.08 -8.17
N PRO A 292 24.36 -33.23 -7.48
CA PRO A 292 24.67 -33.32 -6.06
C PRO A 292 26.19 -33.35 -5.81
N GLY A 293 26.62 -32.77 -4.69
CA GLY A 293 28.03 -32.74 -4.30
C GLY A 293 28.30 -32.00 -2.99
N LEU A 294 29.54 -31.54 -2.85
CA LEU A 294 30.01 -30.79 -1.68
C LEU A 294 30.28 -29.33 -2.04
N LEU A 295 29.66 -28.42 -1.30
CA LEU A 295 29.87 -26.98 -1.38
C LEU A 295 30.80 -26.54 -0.24
N THR A 296 31.74 -25.64 -0.55
CA THR A 296 32.59 -24.99 0.45
C THR A 296 32.56 -23.49 0.22
N SER A 297 32.28 -22.74 1.29
CA SER A 297 32.36 -21.28 1.30
C SER A 297 33.69 -20.81 1.89
N PRO A 298 34.38 -19.81 1.33
CA PRO A 298 35.63 -19.29 1.89
C PRO A 298 35.40 -18.37 3.09
N ALA A 299 34.20 -17.79 3.22
CA ALA A 299 33.86 -16.86 4.29
C ALA A 299 32.34 -16.86 4.55
N THR A 300 31.94 -16.23 5.65
CA THR A 300 30.54 -16.00 5.96
C THR A 300 29.89 -15.09 4.91
N ALA A 301 28.71 -15.48 4.40
CA ALA A 301 27.97 -14.76 3.37
C ALA A 301 28.81 -14.41 2.11
N ALA A 302 29.76 -15.28 1.75
CA ALA A 302 30.58 -15.10 0.57
C ALA A 302 29.74 -15.12 -0.72
N PRO A 303 30.07 -14.29 -1.73
CA PRO A 303 29.41 -14.34 -3.03
C PRO A 303 29.47 -15.73 -3.66
N SER A 304 28.43 -16.14 -4.40
CA SER A 304 28.38 -17.50 -4.99
C SER A 304 29.54 -17.79 -5.94
N ALA A 305 30.08 -16.76 -6.61
CA ALA A 305 31.25 -16.88 -7.47
C ALA A 305 32.54 -17.28 -6.71
N ALA A 306 32.57 -17.13 -5.39
CA ALA A 306 33.70 -17.52 -4.54
C ALA A 306 33.52 -18.92 -3.92
N LEU A 307 32.38 -19.58 -4.14
CA LEU A 307 32.15 -20.94 -3.66
C LEU A 307 32.98 -21.94 -4.46
N SER A 308 33.41 -23.00 -3.78
CA SER A 308 33.95 -24.20 -4.42
C SER A 308 32.88 -25.29 -4.40
N PHE A 309 32.68 -25.96 -5.53
CA PHE A 309 31.77 -27.08 -5.66
C PHE A 309 32.52 -28.31 -6.19
N THR A 310 32.29 -29.46 -5.56
CA THR A 310 32.85 -30.75 -5.97
C THR A 310 31.70 -31.74 -6.16
N PRO A 311 31.31 -32.05 -7.41
CA PRO A 311 30.25 -33.02 -7.68
C PRO A 311 30.68 -34.43 -7.26
N TYR A 312 29.72 -35.29 -6.92
CA TYR A 312 30.01 -36.69 -6.57
C TYR A 312 30.38 -37.52 -7.79
N GLU A 313 29.80 -37.20 -8.96
CA GLU A 313 30.16 -37.79 -10.23
C GLU A 313 31.17 -36.88 -10.93
N ALA A 314 32.32 -37.43 -11.32
CA ALA A 314 33.50 -36.67 -11.70
C ALA A 314 33.38 -36.09 -13.13
N ALA A 315 32.62 -35.02 -13.29
CA ALA A 315 32.65 -34.16 -14.48
C ALA A 315 33.46 -32.88 -14.18
N PRO A 316 34.43 -32.50 -15.03
CA PRO A 316 35.12 -31.22 -14.88
C PRO A 316 34.13 -30.05 -15.11
N PRO A 317 34.25 -28.95 -14.35
CA PRO A 317 33.37 -27.80 -14.53
C PRO A 317 33.52 -27.20 -15.94
N PRO A 318 32.43 -26.70 -16.56
CA PRO A 318 32.53 -25.97 -17.80
C PRO A 318 33.40 -24.71 -17.65
N ASP A 319 34.09 -24.31 -18.73
CA ASP A 319 34.99 -23.16 -18.68
C ASP A 319 34.25 -21.88 -18.29
N ARG A 320 34.83 -21.12 -17.35
CA ARG A 320 34.31 -19.87 -16.79
C ARG A 320 32.89 -19.97 -16.17
N ALA A 321 32.43 -21.17 -15.82
CA ALA A 321 31.16 -21.35 -15.11
C ALA A 321 31.29 -21.08 -13.60
N LEU A 322 30.21 -20.58 -13.00
CA LEU A 322 30.15 -20.30 -11.56
C LEU A 322 29.23 -21.32 -10.88
N PRO A 323 29.59 -21.88 -9.71
CA PRO A 323 28.69 -22.75 -8.98
C PRO A 323 27.56 -21.93 -8.34
N VAL A 324 26.32 -22.29 -8.64
CA VAL A 324 25.13 -21.70 -8.03
C VAL A 324 24.39 -22.80 -7.26
N PRO A 325 24.30 -22.72 -5.93
CA PRO A 325 23.53 -23.69 -5.15
C PRO A 325 22.09 -23.79 -5.63
N VAL A 326 21.59 -25.00 -5.77
CA VAL A 326 20.20 -25.31 -6.11
C VAL A 326 19.60 -26.09 -4.96
N LEU A 327 18.39 -25.70 -4.55
CA LEU A 327 17.69 -26.30 -3.43
C LEU A 327 16.22 -26.52 -3.74
N GLU A 328 15.67 -27.61 -3.23
CA GLU A 328 14.22 -27.75 -3.13
C GLU A 328 13.66 -26.78 -2.08
N PRO A 329 12.37 -26.40 -2.17
CA PRO A 329 11.67 -25.60 -1.15
C PRO A 329 11.38 -26.41 0.14
N GLY A 330 12.39 -27.13 0.65
CA GLY A 330 12.32 -28.04 1.79
C GLY A 330 13.24 -27.65 2.93
N ALA A 331 12.88 -28.01 4.15
CA ALA A 331 13.65 -27.68 5.35
C ALA A 331 15.09 -28.25 5.37
N PRO A 332 15.35 -29.52 4.96
CA PRO A 332 16.72 -30.06 4.95
C PRO A 332 17.65 -29.26 4.03
N TRP A 333 17.20 -28.95 2.81
CA TRP A 333 17.94 -28.17 1.84
C TRP A 333 18.25 -26.75 2.32
N LEU A 334 17.25 -26.07 2.88
CA LEU A 334 17.43 -24.74 3.45
C LEU A 334 18.34 -24.75 4.69
N ALA A 335 18.38 -25.83 5.46
CA ALA A 335 19.29 -25.98 6.60
C ALA A 335 20.75 -26.07 6.14
N HIS A 336 21.03 -26.91 5.14
CA HIS A 336 22.37 -27.03 4.56
C HIS A 336 22.81 -25.70 3.93
N TRP A 337 21.94 -25.06 3.14
CA TRP A 337 22.24 -23.76 2.57
C TRP A 337 22.47 -22.68 3.66
N ALA A 338 21.63 -22.63 4.70
CA ALA A 338 21.82 -21.71 5.81
C ALA A 338 23.16 -21.94 6.54
N ALA A 339 23.58 -23.20 6.72
CA ALA A 339 24.86 -23.54 7.32
C ALA A 339 26.05 -23.09 6.43
N LEU A 340 25.95 -23.28 5.11
CA LEU A 340 26.94 -22.83 4.13
C LEU A 340 27.15 -21.30 4.20
N ILE A 341 26.06 -20.54 4.29
CA ILE A 341 26.10 -19.08 4.34
C ILE A 341 26.55 -18.55 5.72
N ALA A 342 26.13 -19.19 6.80
CA ALA A 342 26.47 -18.76 8.16
C ALA A 342 27.90 -19.14 8.59
N GLY A 343 28.50 -20.13 7.94
CA GLY A 343 29.80 -20.68 8.31
C GLY A 343 30.95 -19.65 8.24
N PRO A 344 31.96 -19.72 9.13
CA PRO A 344 33.12 -18.83 9.09
C PRO A 344 34.05 -19.08 7.89
N GLY A 345 33.85 -20.18 7.15
CA GLY A 345 34.62 -20.59 5.97
C GLY A 345 35.22 -22.00 6.12
N GLY A 346 35.49 -22.66 5.00
CA GLY A 346 36.24 -23.93 4.93
C GLY A 346 35.47 -25.22 5.28
N ALA A 347 34.26 -25.11 5.84
CA ALA A 347 33.41 -26.27 6.09
C ALA A 347 32.82 -26.81 4.77
N ARG A 348 32.87 -28.13 4.59
CA ARG A 348 32.19 -28.81 3.49
C ARG A 348 30.73 -29.06 3.87
N THR A 349 29.81 -28.64 3.01
CA THR A 349 28.37 -28.80 3.21
C THR A 349 27.77 -29.59 2.05
N GLN A 350 26.94 -30.59 2.36
CA GLN A 350 26.22 -31.35 1.35
C GLN A 350 25.16 -30.48 0.68
N GLY A 351 25.03 -30.59 -0.63
CA GLY A 351 23.98 -29.91 -1.38
C GLY A 351 24.08 -30.21 -2.87
N ALA A 352 23.37 -29.43 -3.67
CA ALA A 352 23.45 -29.49 -5.12
C ALA A 352 23.80 -28.12 -5.66
N ALA A 353 24.49 -28.09 -6.80
CA ALA A 353 24.77 -26.86 -7.50
C ALA A 353 24.65 -27.06 -9.01
N ALA A 354 24.24 -25.98 -9.68
CA ALA A 354 24.30 -25.88 -11.12
C ALA A 354 25.51 -25.05 -11.53
N TRP A 355 26.13 -25.43 -12.65
CA TRP A 355 27.15 -24.61 -13.30
C TRP A 355 26.48 -23.50 -14.11
N LEU A 356 26.74 -22.24 -13.76
CA LEU A 356 26.23 -21.06 -14.46
C LEU A 356 27.26 -20.57 -15.49
N PRO A 357 27.16 -20.96 -16.78
CA PRO A 357 28.04 -20.48 -17.85
C PRO A 357 27.85 -18.98 -18.16
N PRO A 358 28.70 -18.36 -19.01
CA PRO A 358 28.55 -16.96 -19.44
C PRO A 358 27.24 -16.67 -20.18
N ALA A 359 26.72 -17.67 -20.91
CA ALA A 359 25.49 -17.63 -21.68
C ALA A 359 24.82 -19.02 -21.61
N PRO A 360 23.49 -19.10 -21.74
CA PRO A 360 22.79 -20.38 -21.76
C PRO A 360 23.26 -21.26 -22.91
N ALA A 361 23.55 -22.53 -22.62
CA ALA A 361 23.88 -23.53 -23.63
C ALA A 361 22.60 -24.11 -24.26
N PRO A 362 22.63 -24.52 -25.55
CA PRO A 362 21.58 -25.36 -26.09
C PRO A 362 21.50 -26.68 -25.30
N PRO A 363 20.30 -27.27 -25.16
CA PRO A 363 20.15 -28.55 -24.47
C PRO A 363 21.01 -29.62 -25.14
N ALA A 364 21.64 -30.48 -24.33
CA ALA A 364 22.55 -31.52 -24.80
C ALA A 364 21.84 -32.58 -25.68
N GLU A 365 20.53 -32.76 -25.48
CA GLU A 365 19.69 -33.62 -26.30
C GLU A 365 18.57 -32.80 -26.98
N PRO A 366 18.23 -33.08 -28.25
CA PRO A 366 17.11 -32.44 -28.90
C PRO A 366 15.82 -32.78 -28.14
N ALA A 367 14.99 -31.76 -27.88
CA ALA A 367 13.68 -31.95 -27.26
C ALA A 367 12.88 -32.96 -28.10
N GLN A 368 12.58 -34.11 -27.52
CA GLN A 368 11.83 -35.17 -28.19
C GLN A 368 10.44 -34.67 -28.58
N ASP A 369 9.92 -35.12 -29.72
CA ASP A 369 8.63 -34.68 -30.26
C ASP A 369 7.46 -35.23 -29.42
N ILE A 370 7.12 -34.51 -28.35
CA ILE A 370 5.95 -34.77 -27.51
C ILE A 370 4.65 -34.56 -28.30
N ALA A 371 4.66 -33.70 -29.32
CA ALA A 371 3.46 -33.41 -30.11
C ALA A 371 3.10 -34.55 -31.06
N GLY A 372 4.09 -35.30 -31.56
CA GLY A 372 3.92 -36.47 -32.42
C GLY A 372 3.85 -37.84 -31.70
N SER A 373 4.06 -37.89 -30.38
CA SER A 373 4.05 -39.15 -29.61
C SER A 373 2.64 -39.73 -29.43
N SER A 374 2.50 -41.07 -29.47
CA SER A 374 1.21 -41.72 -29.21
C SER A 374 0.81 -41.60 -27.72
N PRO A 375 -0.50 -41.64 -27.38
CA PRO A 375 -0.96 -41.60 -25.99
C PRO A 375 -0.39 -42.74 -25.14
N GLU A 376 -0.24 -43.93 -25.71
CA GLU A 376 0.38 -45.10 -25.08
C GLU A 376 1.85 -44.85 -24.73
N ASP A 377 2.62 -44.29 -25.68
CA ASP A 377 4.03 -43.96 -25.47
C ASP A 377 4.20 -42.90 -24.38
N LEU A 378 3.33 -41.88 -24.36
CA LEU A 378 3.34 -40.83 -23.32
C LEU A 378 3.10 -41.41 -21.92
N VAL A 379 2.12 -42.30 -21.78
CA VAL A 379 1.80 -42.93 -20.47
C VAL A 379 2.88 -43.93 -20.06
N LEU A 380 3.40 -44.74 -20.98
CA LEU A 380 4.48 -45.70 -20.70
C LEU A 380 5.76 -44.98 -20.29
N ARG A 381 6.12 -43.90 -20.99
CA ARG A 381 7.27 -43.06 -20.64
C ARG A 381 7.09 -42.44 -19.26
N PHE A 382 5.94 -41.83 -19.00
CA PHE A 382 5.67 -41.25 -17.69
C PHE A 382 5.76 -42.31 -16.58
N ARG A 383 5.22 -43.52 -16.79
CA ARG A 383 5.35 -44.63 -15.83
C ARG A 383 6.80 -45.05 -15.59
N ALA A 384 7.65 -44.96 -16.60
CA ALA A 384 9.06 -45.35 -16.50
C ALA A 384 9.91 -44.32 -15.75
N THR A 385 9.56 -43.03 -15.82
CA THR A 385 10.40 -41.93 -15.28
C THR A 385 9.83 -41.28 -14.02
N ALA A 386 8.52 -41.37 -13.79
CA ALA A 386 7.86 -40.67 -12.68
C ALA A 386 7.86 -41.48 -11.39
N SER A 387 7.70 -40.77 -10.28
CA SER A 387 7.50 -41.37 -8.96
C SER A 387 6.21 -42.20 -8.92
N PRO A 388 6.15 -43.27 -8.10
CA PRO A 388 4.92 -44.05 -7.91
C PRO A 388 3.73 -43.18 -7.45
N GLU A 389 3.99 -42.18 -6.60
CA GLU A 389 3.01 -41.20 -6.13
C GLU A 389 2.51 -40.31 -7.27
N ALA A 390 3.41 -39.80 -8.12
CA ALA A 390 3.04 -38.99 -9.28
C ALA A 390 2.21 -39.78 -10.30
N PHE A 391 2.55 -41.05 -10.55
CA PHE A 391 1.77 -41.93 -11.42
C PHE A 391 0.38 -42.22 -10.83
N ARG A 392 0.30 -42.51 -9.53
CA ARG A 392 -0.97 -42.68 -8.81
C ARG A 392 -1.82 -41.40 -8.87
N LEU A 393 -1.20 -40.23 -8.68
CA LEU A 393 -1.86 -38.94 -8.76
C LEU A 393 -2.43 -38.70 -10.17
N ALA A 394 -1.67 -38.95 -11.24
CA ALA A 394 -2.14 -38.82 -12.62
C ALA A 394 -3.40 -39.66 -12.89
N GLY A 395 -3.45 -40.89 -12.37
CA GLY A 395 -4.64 -41.74 -12.43
C GLY A 395 -5.86 -41.08 -11.80
N HIS A 396 -5.74 -40.54 -10.58
CA HIS A 396 -6.85 -39.86 -9.89
C HIS A 396 -7.24 -38.52 -10.54
N LEU A 397 -6.27 -37.80 -11.10
CA LEU A 397 -6.52 -36.57 -11.85
C LEU A 397 -7.36 -36.81 -13.11
N ALA A 398 -7.28 -38.01 -13.70
CA ALA A 398 -8.14 -38.37 -14.83
C ALA A 398 -9.66 -38.42 -14.46
N LEU A 399 -9.99 -38.49 -13.17
CA LEU A 399 -11.37 -38.41 -12.65
C LEU A 399 -11.87 -36.96 -12.45
N ALA A 400 -10.99 -35.95 -12.48
CA ALA A 400 -11.30 -34.56 -12.19
C ALA A 400 -10.94 -33.63 -13.35
N VAL A 401 -11.32 -32.35 -13.23
CA VAL A 401 -10.86 -31.30 -14.17
C VAL A 401 -9.42 -30.93 -13.80
N PRO A 402 -8.44 -31.04 -14.74
CA PRO A 402 -7.04 -30.77 -14.43
C PRO A 402 -6.76 -29.27 -14.43
N SER A 403 -7.25 -28.57 -13.41
CA SER A 403 -6.83 -27.21 -13.05
C SER A 403 -5.96 -27.27 -11.79
N VAL A 404 -4.93 -26.44 -11.68
CA VAL A 404 -3.98 -26.47 -10.54
C VAL A 404 -4.68 -26.51 -9.17
N PRO A 405 -5.70 -25.67 -8.86
CA PRO A 405 -6.37 -25.72 -7.56
C PRO A 405 -7.07 -27.06 -7.30
N VAL A 406 -7.75 -27.62 -8.31
CA VAL A 406 -8.40 -28.94 -8.22
C VAL A 406 -7.36 -30.04 -8.11
N MET A 407 -6.24 -29.96 -8.84
CA MET A 407 -5.17 -30.94 -8.76
C MET A 407 -4.55 -30.98 -7.37
N ARG A 408 -4.39 -29.83 -6.69
CA ARG A 408 -3.93 -29.74 -5.28
C ARG A 408 -4.92 -30.39 -4.32
N LEU A 409 -6.22 -30.19 -4.53
CA LEU A 409 -7.28 -30.83 -3.74
C LEU A 409 -7.27 -32.36 -3.94
N VAL A 410 -7.16 -32.83 -5.17
CA VAL A 410 -7.02 -34.25 -5.50
C VAL A 410 -5.77 -34.82 -4.86
N GLN A 411 -4.63 -34.14 -4.96
CA GLN A 411 -3.37 -34.57 -4.36
C GLN A 411 -3.52 -34.73 -2.84
N ARG A 412 -4.12 -33.75 -2.17
CA ARG A 412 -4.38 -33.82 -0.72
C ARG A 412 -5.36 -34.94 -0.35
N ALA A 413 -6.32 -35.27 -1.21
CA ALA A 413 -7.29 -36.34 -0.99
C ALA A 413 -6.70 -37.75 -1.18
N VAL A 414 -5.65 -37.87 -2.00
CA VAL A 414 -4.98 -39.14 -2.33
C VAL A 414 -3.78 -39.41 -1.42
N ASP A 415 -3.00 -38.38 -1.09
CA ASP A 415 -1.75 -38.50 -0.34
C ASP A 415 -1.84 -37.89 1.08
N ARG A 416 -1.32 -38.61 2.07
CA ARG A 416 -1.29 -38.14 3.48
C ARG A 416 -0.32 -36.95 3.66
N ASP A 417 0.78 -36.94 2.90
CA ASP A 417 1.81 -35.90 2.88
C ASP A 417 2.02 -35.41 1.43
N PRO A 418 1.15 -34.53 0.91
CA PRO A 418 1.23 -34.07 -0.47
C PRO A 418 2.48 -33.21 -0.67
N ARG A 419 3.33 -33.61 -1.62
CA ARG A 419 4.54 -32.87 -1.98
C ARG A 419 4.36 -32.19 -3.35
N PRO A 420 4.67 -30.90 -3.49
CA PRO A 420 4.50 -30.18 -4.77
C PRO A 420 5.19 -30.86 -5.96
N GLN A 421 6.27 -31.60 -5.70
CA GLN A 421 7.03 -32.35 -6.69
C GLN A 421 6.22 -33.36 -7.50
N HIS A 422 5.30 -34.12 -6.87
CA HIS A 422 4.53 -35.15 -7.59
C HIS A 422 3.55 -34.52 -8.58
N LEU A 423 2.99 -33.35 -8.22
CA LEU A 423 2.14 -32.58 -9.11
C LEU A 423 2.94 -32.01 -10.30
N ALA A 424 4.18 -31.59 -10.02
CA ALA A 424 5.12 -31.13 -11.03
C ALA A 424 5.37 -32.18 -12.13
N GLU A 425 5.68 -33.41 -11.71
CA GLU A 425 5.96 -34.53 -12.60
C GLU A 425 4.79 -34.80 -13.56
N VAL A 426 3.55 -34.75 -13.05
CA VAL A 426 2.36 -34.92 -13.90
C VAL A 426 2.23 -33.80 -14.92
N ILE A 427 2.44 -32.54 -14.52
CA ILE A 427 2.32 -31.38 -15.41
C ILE A 427 3.41 -31.39 -16.49
N LEU A 428 4.63 -31.80 -16.13
CA LEU A 428 5.78 -31.83 -17.03
C LEU A 428 5.90 -33.12 -17.87
N SER A 429 5.11 -34.16 -17.56
CA SER A 429 5.10 -35.45 -18.28
C SER A 429 4.86 -35.36 -19.80
N GLY A 430 4.28 -34.23 -20.26
CA GLY A 430 3.79 -34.05 -21.61
C GLY A 430 2.38 -34.63 -21.84
N MET A 431 1.79 -35.30 -20.86
CA MET A 431 0.43 -35.85 -20.91
C MET A 431 -0.65 -34.76 -20.88
N LEU A 432 -0.33 -33.61 -20.29
CA LEU A 432 -1.21 -32.44 -20.18
C LEU A 432 -0.82 -31.38 -21.20
N THR A 433 -1.81 -30.63 -21.69
CA THR A 433 -1.61 -29.41 -22.48
C THR A 433 -2.33 -28.25 -21.80
N ALA A 434 -1.73 -27.06 -21.83
CA ALA A 434 -2.40 -25.85 -21.37
C ALA A 434 -3.59 -25.54 -22.28
N VAL A 435 -4.68 -25.06 -21.69
CA VAL A 435 -5.90 -24.66 -22.40
C VAL A 435 -6.31 -23.24 -21.99
N PRO A 436 -7.09 -22.51 -22.82
CA PRO A 436 -7.61 -21.20 -22.44
C PRO A 436 -8.42 -21.29 -21.15
N GLY A 437 -8.12 -20.42 -20.19
CA GLY A 437 -8.74 -20.39 -18.87
C GLY A 437 -7.91 -19.60 -17.86
N PRO A 438 -8.27 -19.62 -16.56
CA PRO A 438 -7.41 -19.13 -15.50
C PRO A 438 -5.99 -19.71 -15.59
N PRO A 439 -4.95 -18.97 -15.20
CA PRO A 439 -3.58 -19.48 -15.21
C PRO A 439 -3.48 -20.81 -14.46
N GLY A 440 -2.98 -21.86 -15.12
CA GLY A 440 -2.95 -23.23 -14.59
C GLY A 440 -4.12 -24.12 -15.00
N SER A 441 -4.90 -23.76 -16.03
CA SER A 441 -5.87 -24.64 -16.68
C SER A 441 -5.20 -25.58 -17.68
N TYR A 442 -5.38 -26.89 -17.49
CA TYR A 442 -4.88 -27.94 -18.38
C TYR A 442 -6.02 -28.81 -18.93
N ALA A 443 -5.70 -29.58 -19.96
CA ALA A 443 -6.47 -30.72 -20.42
C ALA A 443 -5.53 -31.90 -20.71
N PHE A 444 -6.00 -33.13 -20.53
CA PHE A 444 -5.28 -34.30 -21.02
C PHE A 444 -5.23 -34.28 -22.54
N ARG A 445 -4.07 -34.65 -23.10
CA ARG A 445 -3.99 -34.93 -24.54
C ARG A 445 -4.96 -36.05 -24.92
N PRO A 446 -5.49 -36.06 -26.16
CA PRO A 446 -6.44 -37.08 -26.60
C PRO A 446 -5.96 -38.51 -26.31
N GLY A 447 -6.81 -39.37 -25.75
CA GLY A 447 -6.51 -40.79 -25.47
C GLY A 447 -5.75 -41.06 -24.15
N VAL A 448 -5.05 -40.07 -23.59
CA VAL A 448 -4.25 -40.27 -22.35
C VAL A 448 -5.14 -40.49 -21.13
N ARG A 449 -6.26 -39.76 -21.03
CA ARG A 449 -7.21 -39.86 -19.92
C ARG A 449 -7.77 -41.27 -19.81
N GLU A 450 -8.15 -41.87 -20.93
CA GLU A 450 -8.75 -43.21 -21.01
C GLU A 450 -7.77 -44.28 -20.57
N LEU A 451 -6.49 -44.15 -20.94
CA LEU A 451 -5.41 -45.04 -20.53
C LEU A 451 -5.11 -44.93 -19.03
N LEU A 452 -5.01 -43.71 -18.49
CA LEU A 452 -4.81 -43.49 -17.05
C LEU A 452 -5.98 -44.05 -16.23
N LEU A 453 -7.23 -43.89 -16.68
CA LEU A 453 -8.39 -44.49 -16.02
C LEU A 453 -8.33 -46.03 -16.02
N ARG A 454 -7.74 -46.67 -17.05
CA ARG A 454 -7.54 -48.14 -17.08
C ARG A 454 -6.48 -48.61 -16.09
N SER A 455 -5.55 -47.74 -15.69
CA SER A 455 -4.52 -48.05 -14.69
C SER A 455 -5.03 -48.03 -13.24
N LEU A 456 -6.21 -47.42 -12.99
CA LEU A 456 -6.83 -47.38 -11.67
C LEU A 456 -7.48 -48.73 -11.30
N PRO A 457 -7.41 -49.17 -10.02
CA PRO A 457 -8.15 -50.33 -9.54
C PRO A 457 -9.67 -50.21 -9.83
N ARG A 458 -10.34 -51.33 -10.12
CA ARG A 458 -11.81 -51.35 -10.38
C ARG A 458 -12.63 -50.75 -9.24
N THR A 459 -12.13 -50.85 -8.00
CA THR A 459 -12.71 -50.24 -6.80
C THR A 459 -12.60 -48.71 -6.76
N ALA A 460 -11.67 -48.09 -7.51
CA ALA A 460 -11.50 -46.64 -7.59
C ALA A 460 -12.44 -45.98 -8.63
N ARG A 461 -12.84 -46.72 -9.69
CA ARG A 461 -13.79 -46.23 -10.72
C ARG A 461 -15.24 -46.10 -10.23
N GLY A 462 -15.68 -46.97 -9.32
CA GLY A 462 -17.04 -46.91 -8.73
C GLY A 462 -17.19 -45.85 -7.62
N ARG A 463 -16.10 -45.18 -7.25
CA ARG A 463 -16.02 -44.24 -6.12
C ARG A 463 -15.95 -42.78 -6.56
N THR A 464 -16.31 -42.42 -7.80
CA THR A 464 -16.30 -41.00 -8.22
C THR A 464 -17.10 -40.13 -7.24
N GLN A 465 -18.27 -40.61 -6.76
CA GLN A 465 -19.03 -39.92 -5.72
C GLN A 465 -18.30 -39.86 -4.37
N GLU A 466 -17.68 -40.95 -3.90
CA GLU A 466 -16.87 -40.96 -2.66
C GLU A 466 -15.64 -40.03 -2.78
N PHE A 467 -15.06 -39.94 -3.96
CA PHE A 467 -13.91 -39.11 -4.28
C PHE A 467 -14.28 -37.62 -4.30
N LEU A 468 -15.38 -37.25 -4.98
CA LEU A 468 -15.93 -35.88 -4.94
C LEU A 468 -16.32 -35.47 -3.52
N ALA A 469 -16.90 -36.40 -2.74
CA ALA A 469 -17.25 -36.21 -1.34
C ALA A 469 -16.01 -36.00 -0.45
N ARG A 470 -14.91 -36.72 -0.72
CA ARG A 470 -13.63 -36.59 -0.02
C ARG A 470 -12.96 -35.25 -0.31
N ILE A 471 -12.97 -34.81 -1.57
CA ILE A 471 -12.51 -33.48 -1.95
C ILE A 471 -13.37 -32.40 -1.28
N GLY A 472 -14.69 -32.60 -1.28
CA GLY A 472 -15.63 -31.72 -0.60
C GLY A 472 -15.36 -31.59 0.89
N SER A 473 -15.02 -32.69 1.58
CA SER A 473 -14.64 -32.67 3.00
C SER A 473 -13.43 -31.79 3.27
N LEU A 474 -12.43 -31.77 2.37
CA LEU A 474 -11.25 -30.90 2.52
C LEU A 474 -11.62 -29.41 2.39
N ILE A 475 -12.65 -29.11 1.60
CA ILE A 475 -13.20 -27.75 1.46
C ILE A 475 -14.04 -27.41 2.69
N ASP A 476 -14.89 -28.33 3.15
CA ASP A 476 -15.72 -28.20 4.35
C ASP A 476 -14.87 -27.90 5.59
N GLU A 477 -13.75 -28.62 5.78
CA GLU A 477 -12.82 -28.43 6.91
C GLU A 477 -12.17 -27.04 6.94
N ARG A 478 -11.99 -26.41 5.77
CA ARG A 478 -11.27 -25.13 5.65
C ARG A 478 -12.23 -23.95 5.47
N ALA A 479 -13.51 -24.20 5.28
CA ALA A 479 -14.52 -23.18 5.08
C ALA A 479 -14.65 -22.29 6.31
N GLY A 480 -14.40 -20.99 6.13
CA GLY A 480 -14.40 -19.98 7.21
C GLY A 480 -13.11 -19.94 8.06
N LEU A 481 -12.17 -20.87 7.86
CA LEU A 481 -10.85 -20.85 8.53
C LEU A 481 -9.73 -20.35 7.61
N ALA A 482 -9.90 -20.50 6.30
CA ALA A 482 -8.96 -20.02 5.29
C ALA A 482 -9.69 -19.13 4.28
N ALA A 483 -9.02 -18.08 3.82
CA ALA A 483 -9.53 -17.27 2.72
C ALA A 483 -9.69 -18.16 1.46
N GLY A 484 -10.79 -17.98 0.74
CA GLY A 484 -10.99 -18.72 -0.50
C GLY A 484 -10.00 -18.27 -1.59
N GLU A 485 -9.36 -19.22 -2.26
CA GLU A 485 -8.24 -18.97 -3.19
C GLU A 485 -8.66 -18.98 -4.67
N PHE A 486 -9.74 -19.71 -5.02
CA PHE A 486 -10.18 -19.84 -6.41
C PHE A 486 -11.71 -19.91 -6.53
N GLN A 487 -12.22 -19.47 -7.67
CA GLN A 487 -13.65 -19.44 -7.95
C GLN A 487 -14.21 -20.83 -8.25
N ALA A 488 -15.36 -21.12 -7.67
CA ALA A 488 -16.21 -22.28 -7.95
C ALA A 488 -17.68 -21.81 -8.04
N GLU A 489 -18.54 -22.60 -8.67
CA GLU A 489 -19.97 -22.32 -8.81
C GLU A 489 -20.77 -23.53 -8.32
N THR A 490 -21.88 -23.28 -7.63
CA THR A 490 -22.85 -24.33 -7.30
C THR A 490 -23.60 -24.73 -8.56
N THR A 491 -23.63 -26.01 -8.90
CA THR A 491 -24.39 -26.47 -10.07
C THR A 491 -25.70 -27.10 -9.64
N ASP A 492 -26.83 -26.68 -10.21
CA ASP A 492 -28.04 -27.51 -10.16
C ASP A 492 -27.90 -28.58 -11.24
N GLU A 493 -28.15 -29.85 -10.90
CA GLU A 493 -27.96 -31.03 -11.79
C GLU A 493 -28.73 -30.96 -13.15
N ARG A 494 -29.48 -29.89 -13.41
CA ARG A 494 -30.29 -29.66 -14.61
C ARG A 494 -29.67 -28.73 -15.66
N ASP A 495 -28.65 -27.94 -15.30
CA ASP A 495 -27.99 -27.02 -16.24
C ASP A 495 -26.61 -27.54 -16.63
N GLY A 496 -26.30 -27.49 -17.94
CA GLY A 496 -25.10 -28.02 -18.58
C GLY A 496 -23.78 -27.31 -18.22
N SER A 497 -23.57 -26.96 -16.95
CA SER A 497 -22.28 -26.55 -16.41
C SER A 497 -21.31 -27.75 -16.39
N GLY A 498 -20.00 -27.46 -16.43
CA GLY A 498 -18.94 -28.47 -16.54
C GLY A 498 -18.96 -29.53 -15.42
N PRO A 499 -18.17 -30.62 -15.56
CA PRO A 499 -18.17 -31.71 -14.59
C PRO A 499 -17.81 -31.23 -13.19
N ALA A 500 -18.60 -31.61 -12.19
CA ALA A 500 -18.34 -31.28 -10.80
C ALA A 500 -17.00 -31.84 -10.32
N PHE A 501 -16.25 -31.06 -9.54
CA PHE A 501 -14.96 -31.46 -8.97
C PHE A 501 -15.03 -31.77 -7.46
N ALA A 502 -16.12 -31.38 -6.79
CA ALA A 502 -16.35 -31.66 -5.37
C ALA A 502 -17.85 -31.64 -5.04
N THR A 503 -18.25 -32.23 -3.91
CA THR A 503 -19.59 -32.06 -3.31
C THR A 503 -19.46 -31.58 -1.87
N VAL A 504 -19.97 -30.39 -1.53
CA VAL A 504 -19.81 -29.74 -0.21
C VAL A 504 -21.14 -29.65 0.53
N SER A 505 -21.12 -29.41 1.84
CA SER A 505 -22.36 -29.16 2.59
C SER A 505 -23.01 -27.82 2.21
N GLU A 506 -24.34 -27.69 2.32
CA GLU A 506 -25.02 -26.38 2.19
C GLU A 506 -24.46 -25.33 3.15
N GLU A 507 -24.06 -25.74 4.36
CA GLU A 507 -23.43 -24.85 5.34
C GLU A 507 -22.08 -24.31 4.84
N THR A 508 -21.31 -25.14 4.14
CA THR A 508 -20.10 -24.71 3.44
C THR A 508 -20.42 -23.77 2.27
N VAL A 509 -21.49 -24.02 1.52
CA VAL A 509 -21.96 -23.06 0.49
C VAL A 509 -22.35 -21.73 1.13
N ARG A 510 -22.98 -21.71 2.31
CA ARG A 510 -23.25 -20.48 3.04
C ARG A 510 -21.95 -19.80 3.49
N ARG A 511 -21.04 -20.52 4.17
CA ARG A 511 -19.75 -20.00 4.66
C ARG A 511 -18.84 -19.49 3.54
N LEU A 512 -18.78 -20.17 2.41
CA LEU A 512 -17.97 -19.78 1.25
C LEU A 512 -18.70 -18.79 0.33
N GLY A 513 -20.03 -18.83 0.30
CA GLY A 513 -20.92 -17.89 -0.38
C GLY A 513 -21.03 -16.54 0.32
N HIS A 514 -20.58 -16.44 1.57
CA HIS A 514 -20.36 -15.19 2.31
C HIS A 514 -19.11 -14.41 1.86
N HIS A 515 -18.66 -14.56 0.60
CA HIS A 515 -17.82 -13.56 -0.03
C HIS A 515 -18.70 -12.58 -0.83
N THR A 516 -19.72 -12.06 -0.15
CA THR A 516 -20.39 -10.85 -0.64
C THR A 516 -19.35 -9.75 -0.56
N ARG A 517 -19.11 -9.03 -1.66
CA ARG A 517 -18.16 -7.91 -1.69
C ARG A 517 -18.43 -7.03 -0.47
N PRO A 518 -17.50 -6.91 0.51
CA PRO A 518 -17.72 -6.05 1.66
C PRO A 518 -18.03 -4.67 1.11
N THR A 519 -19.23 -4.21 1.43
CA THR A 519 -19.76 -2.97 0.91
C THR A 519 -19.76 -1.97 2.04
N ILE A 520 -19.07 -0.85 1.84
CA ILE A 520 -19.07 0.26 2.79
C ILE A 520 -19.98 1.32 2.21
N LEU A 521 -21.09 1.57 2.89
CA LEU A 521 -22.10 2.53 2.47
C LEU A 521 -21.97 3.77 3.34
N PHE A 522 -21.83 4.93 2.72
CA PHE A 522 -21.83 6.24 3.36
C PHE A 522 -23.10 6.96 2.93
N GLU A 523 -24.03 7.16 3.86
CA GLU A 523 -25.34 7.79 3.62
C GLU A 523 -25.44 9.07 4.44
N ALA A 524 -25.83 10.18 3.81
CA ALA A 524 -26.00 11.45 4.51
C ALA A 524 -27.33 12.13 4.16
N ASP A 525 -27.90 12.82 5.14
CA ASP A 525 -29.10 13.63 4.92
C ASP A 525 -28.74 14.95 4.21
N ASP A 526 -29.69 15.49 3.42
CA ASP A 526 -29.59 16.78 2.73
C ASP A 526 -28.35 16.95 1.80
N LEU A 527 -27.98 15.89 1.07
CA LEU A 527 -26.96 15.94 0.00
C LEU A 527 -27.33 16.82 -1.21
N ASN A 528 -28.44 17.54 -1.15
CA ASN A 528 -28.81 18.57 -2.12
C ASN A 528 -27.89 19.79 -2.01
N ARG A 529 -27.23 20.00 -0.85
CA ARG A 529 -26.18 21.02 -0.68
C ARG A 529 -24.85 20.52 -1.27
N PRO A 530 -24.28 21.17 -2.29
CA PRO A 530 -23.02 20.76 -2.91
C PRO A 530 -21.84 20.63 -1.93
N GLU A 531 -21.82 21.44 -0.87
CA GLU A 531 -20.80 21.44 0.19
C GLU A 531 -20.82 20.15 1.01
N ALA A 532 -22.02 19.63 1.32
CA ALA A 532 -22.21 18.37 2.04
C ALA A 532 -21.71 17.20 1.18
N ARG A 533 -22.02 17.23 -0.13
CA ARG A 533 -21.57 16.21 -1.10
C ARG A 533 -20.06 16.15 -1.24
N ILE A 534 -19.40 17.29 -1.43
CA ILE A 534 -17.94 17.38 -1.59
C ILE A 534 -17.24 16.95 -0.31
N THR A 535 -17.78 17.35 0.85
CA THR A 535 -17.18 16.97 2.13
C THR A 535 -17.33 15.48 2.40
N LEU A 536 -18.48 14.90 2.06
CA LEU A 536 -18.69 13.46 2.13
C LEU A 536 -17.72 12.72 1.20
N GLU A 537 -17.53 13.20 -0.03
CA GLU A 537 -16.58 12.60 -0.98
C GLU A 537 -15.14 12.61 -0.44
N TYR A 538 -14.71 13.74 0.13
CA TYR A 538 -13.41 13.87 0.78
C TYR A 538 -13.29 12.93 1.98
N ALA A 539 -14.30 12.88 2.83
CA ALA A 539 -14.32 12.00 4.00
C ALA A 539 -14.21 10.52 3.58
N VAL A 540 -14.96 10.08 2.56
CA VAL A 540 -14.87 8.73 2.01
C VAL A 540 -13.43 8.42 1.57
N HIS A 541 -12.83 9.29 0.76
CA HIS A 541 -11.47 9.07 0.26
C HIS A 541 -10.42 9.07 1.39
N GLU A 542 -10.56 9.98 2.36
CA GLU A 542 -9.66 10.09 3.49
C GLU A 542 -9.76 8.87 4.43
N MET A 543 -10.96 8.33 4.65
CA MET A 543 -11.16 7.13 5.46
C MET A 543 -10.58 5.88 4.78
N LEU A 544 -10.77 5.74 3.46
CA LEU A 544 -10.17 4.65 2.69
C LEU A 544 -8.64 4.73 2.68
N ALA A 545 -8.08 5.94 2.51
CA ALA A 545 -6.64 6.17 2.55
C ALA A 545 -6.03 5.89 3.93
N ARG A 546 -6.68 6.34 5.02
CA ARG A 546 -6.25 6.07 6.40
C ARG A 546 -6.38 4.59 6.78
N GLY A 547 -7.34 3.90 6.17
CA GLY A 547 -7.47 2.44 6.25
C GLY A 547 -6.43 1.67 5.42
N ALA A 548 -5.48 2.35 4.77
CA ALA A 548 -4.42 1.75 3.95
C ALA A 548 -4.92 0.80 2.84
N LEU A 549 -6.13 1.06 2.33
CA LEU A 549 -6.72 0.29 1.23
C LEU A 549 -6.13 0.77 -0.10
N ALA A 550 -5.53 -0.12 -0.87
CA ALA A 550 -4.90 0.24 -2.15
C ALA A 550 -5.97 0.53 -3.21
N ALA A 551 -5.70 1.45 -4.14
CA ALA A 551 -6.68 1.92 -5.12
C ALA A 551 -7.25 0.84 -6.06
N HIS A 552 -6.61 -0.33 -6.17
CA HIS A 552 -7.14 -1.45 -6.95
C HIS A 552 -8.10 -2.35 -6.15
N GLN A 553 -8.13 -2.21 -4.83
CA GLN A 553 -8.88 -3.09 -3.92
C GLN A 553 -10.32 -2.59 -3.67
N PHE A 554 -10.72 -1.44 -4.24
CA PHE A 554 -12.05 -0.88 -4.09
C PHE A 554 -12.51 -0.07 -5.31
N ASP A 555 -13.82 -0.06 -5.55
CA ASP A 555 -14.52 0.80 -6.52
C ASP A 555 -15.53 1.67 -5.75
N VAL A 556 -15.50 2.98 -5.96
CA VAL A 556 -16.43 3.92 -5.32
C VAL A 556 -17.51 4.30 -6.32
N ARG A 557 -18.76 4.00 -6.00
CA ARG A 557 -19.92 4.42 -6.79
C ARG A 557 -20.74 5.47 -6.08
N VAL A 558 -21.26 6.37 -6.88
CA VAL A 558 -22.00 7.54 -6.44
C VAL A 558 -23.49 7.18 -6.35
N ARG A 559 -24.14 7.45 -5.21
CA ARG A 559 -25.59 7.26 -4.99
C ARG A 559 -26.30 8.61 -4.76
N PRO A 560 -27.64 8.73 -4.95
CA PRO A 560 -28.37 9.95 -4.63
C PRO A 560 -28.19 10.38 -3.15
N ASP A 561 -28.18 9.40 -2.26
CA ASP A 561 -28.09 9.50 -0.80
C ASP A 561 -26.66 9.33 -0.24
N GLY A 562 -25.63 9.20 -1.10
CA GLY A 562 -24.23 9.22 -0.66
C GLY A 562 -23.28 8.43 -1.56
N TYR A 563 -22.42 7.59 -0.97
CA TYR A 563 -21.39 6.82 -1.68
C TYR A 563 -21.42 5.35 -1.25
N VAL A 564 -21.21 4.45 -2.20
CA VAL A 564 -21.05 3.02 -1.93
C VAL A 564 -19.67 2.58 -2.40
N VAL A 565 -18.91 1.94 -1.50
CA VAL A 565 -17.59 1.41 -1.77
C VAL A 565 -17.71 -0.10 -1.89
N HIS A 566 -17.49 -0.61 -3.09
CA HIS A 566 -17.40 -2.05 -3.33
C HIS A 566 -15.95 -2.49 -3.21
N THR A 567 -15.63 -3.29 -2.20
CA THR A 567 -14.28 -3.84 -2.07
C THR A 567 -14.12 -5.15 -2.83
N GLU A 568 -12.89 -5.52 -3.18
CA GLU A 568 -12.58 -6.83 -3.72
C GLU A 568 -12.90 -7.93 -2.67
N PRO A 569 -13.35 -9.12 -3.10
CA PRO A 569 -13.57 -10.25 -2.19
C PRO A 569 -12.34 -10.54 -1.33
N GLY A 570 -12.51 -10.70 -0.02
CA GLY A 570 -11.41 -10.97 0.92
C GLY A 570 -10.62 -9.73 1.37
N THR A 571 -11.04 -8.53 0.98
CA THR A 571 -10.46 -7.28 1.47
C THR A 571 -10.65 -7.14 2.98
N TYR A 572 -9.56 -6.93 3.71
CA TYR A 572 -9.58 -6.70 5.15
C TYR A 572 -10.05 -5.26 5.45
N VAL A 573 -11.33 -5.09 5.82
CA VAL A 573 -11.97 -3.77 6.01
C VAL A 573 -11.82 -3.20 7.42
N LEU A 574 -11.32 -3.97 8.39
CA LEU A 574 -11.14 -3.51 9.77
C LEU A 574 -10.30 -2.21 9.89
N PRO A 575 -9.20 -2.02 9.16
CA PRO A 575 -8.45 -0.76 9.19
C PRO A 575 -9.28 0.46 8.76
N VAL A 576 -10.21 0.29 7.81
CA VAL A 576 -11.14 1.36 7.39
C VAL A 576 -12.18 1.61 8.46
N LEU A 577 -12.73 0.56 9.09
CA LEU A 577 -13.64 0.72 10.22
C LEU A 577 -12.96 1.51 11.35
N VAL A 578 -11.70 1.20 11.69
CA VAL A 578 -10.92 1.94 12.69
C VAL A 578 -10.66 3.38 12.25
N ALA A 579 -10.36 3.61 10.98
CA ALA A 579 -10.20 4.95 10.42
C ALA A 579 -11.49 5.77 10.54
N VAL A 580 -12.65 5.17 10.23
CA VAL A 580 -13.98 5.80 10.39
C VAL A 580 -14.25 6.13 11.86
N LEU A 581 -14.08 5.17 12.76
CA LEU A 581 -14.35 5.34 14.19
C LEU A 581 -13.48 6.40 14.87
N ARG A 582 -12.28 6.68 14.34
CA ARG A 582 -11.31 7.62 14.95
C ARG A 582 -11.18 8.93 14.19
N GLY A 583 -11.19 8.88 12.86
CA GLY A 583 -10.84 10.01 12.00
C GLY A 583 -12.03 10.72 11.37
N LEU A 584 -13.19 10.07 11.22
CA LEU A 584 -14.37 10.70 10.63
C LEU A 584 -14.95 11.83 11.50
N PRO A 585 -15.04 11.71 12.85
CA PRO A 585 -15.46 12.82 13.71
C PRO A 585 -14.58 14.06 13.56
N GLU A 586 -13.26 13.89 13.42
CA GLU A 586 -12.31 14.99 13.20
C GLU A 586 -12.56 15.69 11.86
N VAL A 587 -12.83 14.94 10.79
CA VAL A 587 -13.13 15.50 9.47
C VAL A 587 -14.40 16.35 9.49
N LEU A 588 -15.42 15.96 10.27
CA LEU A 588 -16.67 16.71 10.36
C LEU A 588 -16.62 17.92 11.31
N THR A 589 -15.66 18.00 12.25
CA THR A 589 -15.54 19.14 13.18
C THR A 589 -15.25 20.49 12.52
N GLY A 590 -14.79 20.50 11.26
CA GLY A 590 -14.53 21.71 10.48
C GLY A 590 -15.74 22.27 9.73
N LEU A 591 -16.91 21.63 9.82
CA LEU A 591 -18.11 22.02 9.08
C LEU A 591 -19.03 22.94 9.88
N VAL A 592 -19.51 23.99 9.20
CA VAL A 592 -20.65 24.78 9.66
C VAL A 592 -21.90 24.01 9.24
N ASP A 593 -22.59 23.37 10.19
CA ASP A 593 -23.79 22.52 10.00
C ASP A 593 -23.51 21.14 9.35
N PRO A 594 -22.87 20.19 10.07
CA PRO A 594 -22.54 18.86 9.53
C PRO A 594 -23.82 18.02 9.30
N PRO A 595 -23.96 17.35 8.14
CA PRO A 595 -25.08 16.46 7.89
C PRO A 595 -25.04 15.25 8.82
N SER A 596 -26.21 14.71 9.20
CA SER A 596 -26.30 13.38 9.81
C SER A 596 -25.74 12.35 8.83
N LEU A 597 -24.79 11.54 9.31
CA LEU A 597 -24.04 10.61 8.48
C LEU A 597 -24.17 9.20 9.02
N THR A 598 -24.67 8.28 8.22
CA THR A 598 -24.71 6.85 8.51
C THR A 598 -23.64 6.14 7.69
N VAL A 599 -22.73 5.40 8.35
CA VAL A 599 -21.70 4.60 7.69
C VAL A 599 -21.95 3.13 8.00
N THR A 600 -22.32 2.36 6.99
CA THR A 600 -22.69 0.96 7.12
C THR A 600 -21.62 0.05 6.50
N PHE A 601 -21.01 -0.82 7.30
CA PHE A 601 -20.13 -1.88 6.85
C PHE A 601 -20.95 -3.18 6.74
N TRP A 602 -21.16 -3.64 5.51
CA TRP A 602 -22.08 -4.73 5.23
C TRP A 602 -21.44 -5.82 4.37
N ASP A 603 -21.57 -7.05 4.81
CA ASP A 603 -21.02 -8.26 4.17
C ASP A 603 -22.10 -9.34 3.93
N ARG A 604 -23.39 -8.98 4.07
CA ARG A 604 -24.54 -9.88 3.88
C ARG A 604 -25.35 -9.54 2.63
N PRO A 605 -25.95 -10.54 1.96
CA PRO A 605 -26.81 -10.32 0.80
C PRO A 605 -28.18 -9.69 1.13
N ALA A 606 -28.66 -9.85 2.36
CA ALA A 606 -29.87 -9.13 2.83
C ALA A 606 -29.54 -7.64 3.07
N PRO A 607 -30.46 -6.70 2.83
CA PRO A 607 -30.21 -5.29 3.11
C PRO A 607 -29.93 -5.04 4.60
N PRO A 608 -29.13 -4.01 4.95
CA PRO A 608 -28.92 -3.62 6.33
C PRO A 608 -30.25 -3.23 6.99
N PRO A 609 -30.42 -3.50 8.30
CA PRO A 609 -31.58 -3.04 9.03
C PRO A 609 -31.61 -1.50 9.04
N GLU A 610 -32.79 -0.93 8.90
CA GLU A 610 -32.99 0.52 8.93
C GLU A 610 -32.77 1.03 10.36
N VAL A 611 -31.80 1.93 10.53
CA VAL A 611 -31.46 2.52 11.84
C VAL A 611 -31.89 3.98 11.84
N PRO A 612 -32.60 4.47 12.87
CA PRO A 612 -32.97 5.88 12.92
C PRO A 612 -31.70 6.76 12.93
N PRO A 613 -31.64 7.80 12.09
CA PRO A 613 -30.49 8.69 12.03
C PRO A 613 -30.31 9.44 13.35
N VAL A 614 -29.05 9.69 13.73
CA VAL A 614 -28.71 10.50 14.91
C VAL A 614 -28.62 11.97 14.47
N PRO A 615 -29.50 12.86 14.95
CA PRO A 615 -29.49 14.27 14.55
C PRO A 615 -28.15 14.94 14.88
N GLY A 616 -27.46 15.49 13.87
CA GLY A 616 -26.18 16.18 14.04
C GLY A 616 -25.00 15.28 14.45
N GLY A 617 -25.11 13.96 14.27
CA GLY A 617 -24.07 12.98 14.63
C GLY A 617 -23.73 12.00 13.51
N ILE A 618 -22.73 11.16 13.77
CA ILE A 618 -22.36 10.05 12.88
C ILE A 618 -22.89 8.75 13.50
N GLN A 619 -23.54 7.90 12.71
CA GLN A 619 -23.96 6.57 13.10
C GLN A 619 -23.15 5.53 12.32
N VAL A 620 -22.42 4.65 13.00
CA VAL A 620 -21.71 3.53 12.35
C VAL A 620 -22.49 2.25 12.57
N VAL A 621 -22.83 1.54 11.50
CA VAL A 621 -23.52 0.25 11.53
C VAL A 621 -22.59 -0.82 10.95
N VAL A 622 -22.46 -1.96 11.62
CA VAL A 622 -21.61 -3.06 11.17
C VAL A 622 -22.36 -4.39 11.23
N ALA A 623 -22.11 -5.27 10.27
CA ALA A 623 -22.61 -6.63 10.30
C ALA A 623 -21.97 -7.44 11.46
N PRO A 624 -22.61 -8.51 11.96
CA PRO A 624 -22.10 -9.29 13.09
C PRO A 624 -20.68 -9.85 12.89
N ALA A 625 -20.32 -10.32 11.70
CA ALA A 625 -18.98 -10.85 11.43
C ALA A 625 -17.90 -9.76 11.50
N VAL A 626 -18.16 -8.58 10.90
CA VAL A 626 -17.27 -7.41 11.01
C VAL A 626 -17.13 -6.95 12.47
N TYR A 627 -18.20 -7.02 13.27
CA TYR A 627 -18.14 -6.72 14.71
C TYR A 627 -17.29 -7.72 15.49
N GLU A 628 -17.42 -9.03 15.21
CA GLU A 628 -16.60 -10.06 15.87
C GLU A 628 -15.11 -9.85 15.60
N GLU A 629 -14.73 -9.50 14.36
CA GLU A 629 -13.36 -9.12 14.01
C GLU A 629 -12.88 -7.88 14.78
N PHE A 630 -13.73 -6.85 14.88
CA PHE A 630 -13.43 -5.65 15.65
C PHE A 630 -13.24 -5.98 17.14
N ALA A 631 -14.16 -6.74 17.74
CA ALA A 631 -14.15 -7.13 19.14
C ALA A 631 -12.93 -7.99 19.52
N ALA A 632 -12.45 -8.82 18.59
CA ALA A 632 -11.24 -9.62 18.76
C ALA A 632 -9.93 -8.81 18.60
N SER A 633 -10.01 -7.57 18.09
CA SER A 633 -8.85 -6.73 17.81
C SER A 633 -8.50 -5.80 18.98
N SER A 634 -7.26 -5.29 18.99
CA SER A 634 -6.83 -4.24 19.92
C SER A 634 -7.60 -2.92 19.75
N ALA A 635 -8.31 -2.73 18.63
CA ALA A 635 -9.09 -1.52 18.38
C ALA A 635 -10.34 -1.42 19.26
N ALA A 636 -10.86 -2.55 19.76
CA ALA A 636 -11.99 -2.60 20.69
C ALA A 636 -11.70 -2.04 22.09
N GLN A 637 -10.42 -1.81 22.44
CA GLN A 637 -10.02 -1.22 23.72
C GLN A 637 -10.25 0.32 23.78
N GLY A 638 -10.78 0.92 22.71
CA GLY A 638 -11.06 2.35 22.63
C GLY A 638 -12.35 2.79 23.36
N PRO A 639 -12.63 4.10 23.38
CA PRO A 639 -13.82 4.65 24.06
C PRO A 639 -15.16 4.35 23.35
N GLN A 640 -15.12 3.79 22.14
CA GLN A 640 -16.32 3.54 21.31
C GLN A 640 -17.13 2.36 21.83
N ARG A 641 -18.44 2.55 22.03
CA ARG A 641 -19.36 1.50 22.51
C ARG A 641 -20.35 1.13 21.42
N PHE A 642 -20.27 -0.10 20.92
CA PHE A 642 -21.27 -0.67 20.01
C PHE A 642 -22.46 -1.22 20.80
N GLN A 643 -23.66 -1.04 20.25
CA GLN A 643 -24.93 -1.53 20.78
C GLN A 643 -25.53 -2.55 19.79
N PRO A 644 -26.03 -3.71 20.29
CA PRO A 644 -26.64 -4.72 19.43
C PRO A 644 -27.99 -4.24 18.86
N LEU A 645 -28.24 -4.52 17.59
CA LEU A 645 -29.52 -4.31 16.92
C LEU A 645 -30.20 -5.67 16.69
N PHE A 646 -31.47 -5.80 17.09
CA PHE A 646 -32.26 -7.03 16.95
C PHE A 646 -33.37 -6.83 15.92
N ARG A 647 -33.75 -7.90 15.21
CA ARG A 647 -34.90 -7.88 14.30
C ARG A 647 -36.18 -7.85 15.13
N ASP A 648 -37.08 -6.92 14.81
CA ASP A 648 -38.40 -6.75 15.47
C ASP A 648 -38.36 -6.59 17.01
N GLY A 649 -37.22 -6.17 17.56
CA GLY A 649 -37.05 -5.95 19.01
C GLY A 649 -36.95 -7.22 19.86
N ALA A 650 -36.88 -8.41 19.25
CA ALA A 650 -36.77 -9.68 19.97
C ALA A 650 -35.33 -9.92 20.49
N THR A 651 -35.10 -9.67 21.77
CA THR A 651 -33.80 -9.82 22.45
C THR A 651 -33.32 -11.27 22.60
N ASP A 652 -34.17 -12.25 22.29
CA ASP A 652 -33.86 -13.69 22.41
C ASP A 652 -33.17 -14.27 21.15
N THR A 653 -32.90 -13.45 20.14
CA THR A 653 -32.23 -13.84 18.89
C THR A 653 -30.85 -13.17 18.77
N PRO A 654 -29.88 -13.77 18.05
CA PRO A 654 -28.59 -13.11 17.83
C PRO A 654 -28.77 -11.76 17.12
N PRO A 655 -27.99 -10.73 17.47
CA PRO A 655 -28.13 -9.41 16.88
C PRO A 655 -27.92 -9.46 15.36
N VAL A 656 -28.79 -8.78 14.62
CA VAL A 656 -28.73 -8.70 13.16
C VAL A 656 -27.67 -7.72 12.66
N ALA A 657 -27.31 -6.74 13.48
CA ALA A 657 -26.24 -5.77 13.25
C ALA A 657 -25.76 -5.18 14.59
N TRP A 658 -24.68 -4.42 14.56
CA TRP A 658 -24.20 -3.62 15.70
C TRP A 658 -24.10 -2.16 15.28
N SER A 659 -24.44 -1.25 16.18
CA SER A 659 -24.43 0.18 15.90
C SER A 659 -23.61 0.97 16.92
N CYS A 660 -22.88 1.97 16.46
CA CYS A 660 -22.06 2.83 17.30
C CYS A 660 -22.33 4.30 16.95
N PRO A 661 -22.99 5.07 17.84
CA PRO A 661 -23.13 6.50 17.66
C PRO A 661 -21.79 7.19 17.98
N LEU A 662 -21.29 7.99 17.06
CA LEU A 662 -20.15 8.87 17.25
C LEU A 662 -20.65 10.32 17.34
N SER A 663 -20.32 10.98 18.44
CA SER A 663 -20.47 12.43 18.52
C SER A 663 -19.19 13.09 17.97
N PRO A 664 -19.29 14.15 17.16
CA PRO A 664 -18.13 15.01 16.93
C PRO A 664 -17.61 15.46 18.30
N PRO A 665 -16.30 15.42 18.56
CA PRO A 665 -15.77 15.90 19.83
C PRO A 665 -16.28 17.31 20.06
N ALA A 666 -16.96 17.54 21.18
CA ALA A 666 -17.29 18.90 21.61
C ALA A 666 -15.97 19.66 21.58
N ALA A 667 -15.87 20.67 20.71
CA ALA A 667 -14.63 21.40 20.50
C ALA A 667 -14.07 21.75 21.88
N PRO A 668 -12.91 21.19 22.31
CA PRO A 668 -12.23 21.74 23.46
C PRO A 668 -11.90 23.15 23.01
N GLN A 669 -12.59 24.16 23.57
CA GLN A 669 -12.34 25.55 23.25
C GLN A 669 -10.83 25.77 23.38
N PRO A 670 -10.09 25.91 22.27
CA PRO A 670 -8.77 26.47 22.39
C PRO A 670 -9.04 27.86 22.92
N GLU A 671 -8.37 28.28 23.98
CA GLU A 671 -8.28 29.71 24.25
C GLU A 671 -7.51 30.33 23.08
N THR A 672 -8.22 30.59 21.98
CA THR A 672 -7.68 31.15 20.76
C THR A 672 -7.22 32.56 21.11
N ARG A 673 -5.91 32.72 21.30
CA ARG A 673 -5.31 34.05 21.35
C ARG A 673 -5.54 34.66 19.97
N ASP A 674 -6.39 35.68 19.89
CA ASP A 674 -6.89 36.33 18.67
C ASP A 674 -5.79 36.66 17.64
N LEU A 675 -4.58 37.00 18.11
CA LEU A 675 -3.42 37.36 17.28
C LEU A 675 -2.22 36.38 17.38
N VAL A 676 -2.33 35.28 18.15
CA VAL A 676 -1.23 34.31 18.35
C VAL A 676 -1.73 32.88 18.17
N GLN A 677 -1.15 32.15 17.21
CA GLN A 677 -1.39 30.73 17.02
C GLN A 677 -0.26 29.90 17.65
N GLY A 678 -0.61 28.93 18.48
CA GLY A 678 0.31 28.03 19.16
C GLY A 678 -0.08 27.82 20.64
N PRO A 679 0.74 27.11 21.42
CA PRO A 679 2.09 26.63 21.09
C PRO A 679 2.09 25.43 20.12
N PHE A 680 3.01 25.44 19.17
CA PHE A 680 3.30 24.32 18.28
C PHE A 680 4.71 23.77 18.54
N ILE A 681 4.91 22.48 18.32
CA ILE A 681 6.23 21.84 18.49
C ILE A 681 6.74 21.41 17.12
N THR A 682 7.94 21.84 16.76
CA THR A 682 8.67 21.30 15.60
C THR A 682 10.03 20.80 16.03
N HIS A 683 10.51 19.74 15.38
CA HIS A 683 11.88 19.29 15.55
C HIS A 683 12.88 20.11 14.71
N ASP A 684 12.38 20.93 13.77
CA ASP A 684 13.19 21.76 12.87
C ASP A 684 12.40 22.99 12.41
N LEU A 685 12.93 24.19 12.69
CA LEU A 685 12.33 25.46 12.25
C LEU A 685 12.37 25.63 10.72
N ARG A 686 13.26 24.93 10.01
CA ARG A 686 13.36 24.95 8.54
C ARG A 686 12.11 24.46 7.82
N ARG A 687 11.26 23.70 8.51
CA ARG A 687 10.00 23.18 7.97
C ARG A 687 8.87 24.21 7.91
N LEU A 688 9.04 25.37 8.55
CA LEU A 688 7.97 26.36 8.70
C LEU A 688 7.86 27.33 7.51
N GLY A 689 8.74 27.22 6.51
CA GLY A 689 8.84 28.19 5.43
C GLY A 689 9.34 29.56 5.92
N ILE A 690 9.60 30.47 4.99
CA ILE A 690 9.95 31.85 5.35
C ILE A 690 8.64 32.59 5.67
N PRO A 691 8.44 33.12 6.89
CA PRO A 691 7.22 33.85 7.21
C PRO A 691 7.09 35.11 6.34
N ALA A 692 5.87 35.43 5.91
CA ALA A 692 5.60 36.59 5.06
C ALA A 692 6.05 37.89 5.76
N PRO A 693 7.06 38.60 5.22
CA PRO A 693 7.62 39.80 5.85
C PRO A 693 6.52 40.85 6.09
N GLY A 694 6.42 41.34 7.33
CA GLY A 694 5.44 42.36 7.72
C GLY A 694 4.00 41.87 7.91
N ARG A 695 3.69 40.58 7.72
CA ARG A 695 2.34 40.02 7.95
C ARG A 695 2.31 38.96 9.05
N THR A 696 3.34 38.13 9.14
CA THR A 696 3.43 37.07 10.15
C THR A 696 4.82 37.07 10.76
N ALA A 697 4.90 37.02 12.09
CA ALA A 697 6.13 36.77 12.83
C ALA A 697 6.12 35.35 13.40
N VAL A 698 7.29 34.71 13.45
CA VAL A 698 7.46 33.44 14.17
C VAL A 698 8.31 33.70 15.41
N VAL A 699 7.70 33.54 16.58
CA VAL A 699 8.39 33.60 17.88
C VAL A 699 8.64 32.18 18.34
N HIS A 700 9.87 31.85 18.71
CA HIS A 700 10.21 30.49 19.11
C HIS A 700 11.00 30.45 20.41
N THR A 701 10.90 29.33 21.13
CA THR A 701 11.61 29.08 22.37
C THR A 701 12.04 27.62 22.49
N ARG A 702 13.14 27.39 23.20
CA ARG A 702 13.61 26.06 23.58
C ARG A 702 13.05 25.71 24.96
N PRO A 703 13.06 24.42 25.37
CA PRO A 703 12.55 24.00 26.69
C PRO A 703 13.02 24.86 27.88
N ASP A 704 14.19 25.51 27.77
CA ASP A 704 14.75 26.41 28.79
C ASP A 704 15.33 27.73 28.21
N GLY A 705 14.89 28.16 27.01
CA GLY A 705 15.45 29.32 26.31
C GLY A 705 14.58 30.59 26.40
N PRO A 706 15.14 31.80 26.13
CA PRO A 706 14.31 32.98 25.96
C PRO A 706 13.46 32.86 24.68
N LEU A 707 12.27 33.47 24.68
CA LEU A 707 11.49 33.69 23.44
C LEU A 707 12.31 34.58 22.50
N THR A 708 12.57 34.10 21.30
CA THR A 708 13.33 34.81 20.26
C THR A 708 12.52 34.90 18.96
N LEU A 709 12.65 36.02 18.26
CA LEU A 709 12.05 36.22 16.94
C LEU A 709 12.91 35.51 15.87
N LEU A 710 12.27 34.80 14.96
CA LEU A 710 12.93 34.22 13.78
C LEU A 710 13.37 35.34 12.83
N ASP A 711 14.68 35.46 12.56
CA ASP A 711 15.24 36.48 11.66
C ASP A 711 14.88 36.17 10.19
N PRO A 712 14.14 37.04 9.47
CA PRO A 712 13.79 36.80 8.07
C PRO A 712 14.99 36.80 7.11
N ALA A 713 16.09 37.46 7.45
CA ALA A 713 17.28 37.59 6.60
C ALA A 713 18.25 36.40 6.76
N GLN A 714 18.24 35.76 7.93
CA GLN A 714 18.96 34.50 8.21
C GLN A 714 18.08 33.54 9.03
N PRO A 715 17.00 32.99 8.44
CA PRO A 715 15.97 32.28 9.20
C PRO A 715 16.48 31.00 9.86
N HIS A 716 17.56 30.42 9.33
CA HIS A 716 18.08 29.14 9.79
C HIS A 716 19.62 29.14 9.74
N GLY A 717 20.29 29.79 10.70
CA GLY A 717 21.75 29.65 10.85
C GLY A 717 22.19 28.19 10.99
N ASP A 718 23.49 27.91 10.81
CA ASP A 718 24.12 26.57 10.64
C ASP A 718 24.03 25.57 11.82
N ARG A 719 23.02 25.66 12.69
CA ARG A 719 22.93 24.88 13.93
C ARG A 719 22.00 23.65 13.80
N PRO A 720 22.30 22.54 14.52
CA PRO A 720 21.57 21.29 14.38
C PRO A 720 20.14 21.33 14.95
N SER A 721 19.25 20.56 14.32
CA SER A 721 17.82 20.41 14.63
C SER A 721 17.59 19.84 16.03
N ARG A 722 16.73 20.49 16.82
CA ARG A 722 16.25 20.07 18.15
C ARG A 722 14.77 20.47 18.29
N PHE A 723 14.05 19.89 19.26
CA PHE A 723 12.67 20.30 19.55
C PHE A 723 12.60 21.77 19.98
N VAL A 724 11.75 22.53 19.29
CA VAL A 724 11.51 23.96 19.52
C VAL A 724 10.01 24.18 19.57
N THR A 725 9.55 24.91 20.58
CA THR A 725 8.19 25.41 20.66
C THR A 725 8.12 26.73 19.91
N TYR A 726 7.16 26.90 19.01
CA TYR A 726 6.98 28.13 18.26
C TYR A 726 5.53 28.62 18.27
N PHE A 727 5.39 29.92 18.08
CA PHE A 727 4.15 30.67 18.00
C PHE A 727 4.17 31.44 16.68
N LYS A 728 3.06 31.45 15.95
CA LYS A 728 2.85 32.36 14.81
C LYS A 728 2.06 33.57 15.31
N VAL A 729 2.56 34.76 15.06
CA VAL A 729 1.97 36.03 15.49
C VAL A 729 1.51 36.81 14.26
N ASP A 730 0.26 37.24 14.27
CA ASP A 730 -0.31 38.11 13.24
C ASP A 730 0.16 39.56 13.44
N LEU A 731 0.79 40.14 12.42
CA LEU A 731 1.29 41.52 12.41
C LEU A 731 0.35 42.48 11.68
N THR A 732 -0.74 41.99 11.10
CA THR A 732 -1.68 42.81 10.35
C THR A 732 -2.43 43.78 11.26
N THR A 733 -2.99 44.85 10.68
CA THR A 733 -3.78 45.83 11.42
C THR A 733 -5.21 45.34 11.59
N HIS A 734 -5.66 45.31 12.84
CA HIS A 734 -7.01 44.97 13.26
C HIS A 734 -7.76 46.22 13.68
N GLN A 735 -9.09 46.22 13.50
CA GLN A 735 -9.95 47.35 13.82
C GLN A 735 -11.22 46.86 14.53
N SER A 736 -11.81 47.71 15.36
CA SER A 736 -13.13 47.48 15.93
C SER A 736 -13.85 48.79 16.21
N HIS A 737 -15.17 48.76 16.04
CA HIS A 737 -16.02 49.91 16.27
C HIS A 737 -17.04 49.61 17.36
N HIS A 738 -17.15 50.51 18.33
CA HIS A 738 -18.03 50.35 19.49
C HIS A 738 -18.90 51.59 19.66
N ARG A 739 -20.17 51.37 20.02
CA ARG A 739 -21.06 52.45 20.43
C ARG A 739 -21.32 52.30 21.91
N VAL A 740 -20.91 53.30 22.68
CA VAL A 740 -20.88 53.23 24.15
C VAL A 740 -21.47 54.49 24.76
N SER A 741 -21.96 54.38 26.00
CA SER A 741 -22.48 55.51 26.76
C SER A 741 -21.44 55.99 27.76
N LEU A 742 -21.12 57.29 27.76
CA LEU A 742 -20.14 57.90 28.66
C LEU A 742 -20.79 58.92 29.59
N PRO A 743 -20.43 58.96 30.88
CA PRO A 743 -21.04 59.88 31.85
C PRO A 743 -20.68 61.34 31.54
N SER A 744 -21.61 62.26 31.82
CA SER A 744 -21.37 63.72 31.80
C SER A 744 -21.29 64.31 33.22
N SER A 745 -20.95 65.59 33.35
CA SER A 745 -20.93 66.28 34.65
C SER A 745 -22.32 66.61 35.24
N GLY A 746 -23.42 66.18 34.59
CA GLY A 746 -24.81 66.45 34.99
C GLY A 746 -25.74 65.23 34.82
N LYS A 747 -27.06 65.44 34.92
CA LYS A 747 -28.07 64.36 34.72
C LYS A 747 -28.20 64.02 33.22
N GLY A 748 -27.35 63.10 32.73
CA GLY A 748 -27.43 62.52 31.39
C GLY A 748 -26.06 62.03 30.87
N ALA A 749 -26.05 61.27 29.77
CA ALA A 749 -24.84 60.69 29.18
C ALA A 749 -24.50 61.25 27.78
N PHE A 750 -23.25 61.07 27.37
CA PHE A 750 -22.84 61.21 25.98
C PHE A 750 -22.99 59.87 25.28
N THR A 751 -23.54 59.86 24.06
CA THR A 751 -23.37 58.75 23.13
C THR A 751 -22.00 58.89 22.48
N ALA A 752 -21.17 57.86 22.58
CA ALA A 752 -19.83 57.82 22.01
C ALA A 752 -19.74 56.78 20.89
N ALA A 753 -19.22 57.20 19.74
CA ALA A 753 -18.71 56.32 18.71
C ALA A 753 -17.20 56.15 18.92
N VAL A 754 -16.75 54.92 19.09
CA VAL A 754 -15.35 54.57 19.34
C VAL A 754 -14.85 53.73 18.17
N GLU A 755 -13.74 54.15 17.58
CA GLU A 755 -12.97 53.38 16.60
C GLU A 755 -11.61 53.06 17.21
N LEU A 756 -11.29 51.78 17.31
CA LEU A 756 -10.02 51.25 17.78
C LEU A 756 -9.31 50.58 16.62
N SER A 757 -8.03 50.88 16.41
CA SER A 757 -7.18 50.16 15.47
C SER A 757 -5.88 49.75 16.17
N TRP A 758 -5.41 48.52 15.92
CA TRP A 758 -4.19 48.02 16.54
C TRP A 758 -3.43 47.05 15.65
N HIS A 759 -2.12 46.96 15.87
CA HIS A 759 -1.27 45.92 15.28
C HIS A 759 -0.15 45.55 16.27
N VAL A 760 0.41 44.35 16.11
CA VAL A 760 1.58 43.92 16.89
C VAL A 760 2.83 44.58 16.32
N ASP A 761 3.58 45.28 17.16
CA ASP A 761 4.84 45.94 16.80
C ASP A 761 6.06 45.19 17.39
N ASP A 762 5.90 44.64 18.61
CA ASP A 762 6.88 43.73 19.24
C ASP A 762 6.24 42.35 19.51
N PRO A 763 6.47 41.37 18.62
CA PRO A 763 5.89 40.03 18.74
C PRO A 763 6.39 39.26 19.96
N VAL A 764 7.62 39.50 20.42
CA VAL A 764 8.19 38.79 21.56
C VAL A 764 7.58 39.30 22.86
N ALA A 765 7.44 40.62 23.00
CA ALA A 765 6.74 41.22 24.14
C ALA A 765 5.26 40.81 24.18
N PHE A 766 4.60 40.75 23.02
CA PHE A 766 3.18 40.39 22.93
C PHE A 766 2.92 38.92 23.26
N VAL A 767 3.72 37.97 22.74
CA VAL A 767 3.61 36.53 23.10
C VAL A 767 3.87 36.31 24.59
N ARG A 768 4.82 37.06 25.18
CA ARG A 768 5.14 37.01 26.61
C ARG A 768 4.03 37.59 27.49
N ALA A 769 3.27 38.56 27.00
CA ALA A 769 2.17 39.18 27.74
C ALA A 769 0.95 38.26 27.89
N GLU A 770 0.87 37.19 27.08
CA GLU A 770 -0.19 36.17 27.13
C GLU A 770 -1.62 36.71 27.01
N VAL A 771 -1.78 37.89 26.40
CA VAL A 771 -3.08 38.56 26.25
C VAL A 771 -3.91 37.90 25.14
N SER A 772 -5.15 37.54 25.46
CA SER A 772 -6.16 37.08 24.51
C SER A 772 -7.29 38.11 24.38
N ARG A 773 -8.07 38.04 23.28
CA ARG A 773 -9.21 38.95 23.00
C ARG A 773 -8.85 40.44 23.15
N VAL A 774 -7.86 40.88 22.38
CA VAL A 774 -7.20 42.20 22.52
C VAL A 774 -8.18 43.39 22.49
N SER A 775 -9.28 43.29 21.76
CA SER A 775 -10.29 44.35 21.71
C SER A 775 -10.93 44.66 23.08
N GLU A 776 -11.12 43.66 23.96
CA GLU A 776 -11.82 43.84 25.23
C GLU A 776 -11.00 44.67 26.24
N PRO A 777 -9.71 44.35 26.54
CA PRO A 777 -8.88 45.18 27.41
C PRO A 777 -8.66 46.61 26.88
N LEU A 778 -8.55 46.77 25.56
CA LEU A 778 -8.39 48.09 24.94
C LEU A 778 -9.65 48.94 25.11
N LEU A 779 -10.83 48.36 24.84
CA LEU A 779 -12.10 49.05 25.04
C LEU A 779 -12.33 49.39 26.52
N GLY A 780 -12.05 48.45 27.43
CA GLY A 780 -12.15 48.68 28.87
C GLY A 780 -11.30 49.86 29.34
N HIS A 781 -10.03 49.90 28.94
CA HIS A 781 -9.13 51.02 29.25
C HIS A 781 -9.63 52.35 28.67
N LEU A 782 -10.07 52.34 27.41
CA LEU A 782 -10.63 53.54 26.77
C LEU A 782 -11.86 54.05 27.52
N LEU A 783 -12.78 53.17 27.93
CA LEU A 783 -13.99 53.54 28.64
C LEU A 783 -13.67 54.17 30.00
N GLU A 784 -12.72 53.62 30.75
CA GLU A 784 -12.29 54.17 32.04
C GLU A 784 -11.64 55.56 31.91
N GLU A 785 -10.73 55.71 30.94
CA GLU A 785 -10.05 56.97 30.65
C GLU A 785 -11.04 58.03 30.14
N ALA A 786 -11.87 57.66 29.16
CA ALA A 786 -12.85 58.56 28.58
C ALA A 786 -13.90 58.98 29.62
N ALA A 787 -14.41 58.07 30.45
CA ALA A 787 -15.38 58.39 31.49
C ALA A 787 -14.82 59.32 32.57
N ARG A 788 -13.51 59.28 32.85
CA ARG A 788 -12.86 60.21 33.79
C ARG A 788 -12.79 61.63 33.24
N ILE A 789 -12.57 61.75 31.93
CA ILE A 789 -12.50 63.03 31.22
C ILE A 789 -13.91 63.59 31.03
N THR A 790 -14.86 62.82 30.51
CA THR A 790 -16.22 63.29 30.18
C THR A 790 -17.03 63.71 31.42
N ARG A 791 -16.76 63.13 32.61
CA ARG A 791 -17.34 63.55 33.90
C ARG A 791 -17.08 65.01 34.26
N ARG A 792 -16.09 65.66 33.64
CA ARG A 792 -15.74 67.07 33.87
C ARG A 792 -16.42 68.03 32.89
N HIS A 793 -17.23 67.50 31.96
CA HIS A 793 -17.84 68.28 30.89
C HIS A 793 -19.39 68.13 30.88
N PRO A 794 -20.14 69.24 30.76
CA PRO A 794 -21.59 69.19 30.60
C PRO A 794 -21.99 68.82 29.17
N LEU A 795 -23.19 68.24 28.98
CA LEU A 795 -23.70 67.78 27.67
C LEU A 795 -23.66 68.83 26.55
N ARG A 796 -23.84 70.12 26.89
CA ARG A 796 -23.77 71.24 25.93
C ARG A 796 -22.38 71.49 25.35
N ARG A 797 -21.33 70.85 25.88
CA ARG A 797 -19.92 70.99 25.45
C ARG A 797 -19.33 69.69 24.88
N ALA A 798 -20.14 68.91 24.15
CA ALA A 798 -19.71 67.64 23.54
C ALA A 798 -18.41 67.74 22.72
N GLY A 799 -18.26 68.78 21.87
CA GLY A 799 -17.04 68.95 21.06
C GLY A 799 -15.77 69.27 21.87
N ALA A 800 -15.90 69.91 23.04
CA ALA A 800 -14.76 70.14 23.93
C ALA A 800 -14.38 68.87 24.71
N ALA A 801 -15.38 68.10 25.14
CA ALA A 801 -15.17 66.79 25.76
C ALA A 801 -14.50 65.81 24.78
N GLN A 802 -14.93 65.80 23.51
CA GLN A 802 -14.36 64.94 22.47
C GLN A 802 -12.88 65.22 22.24
N ARG A 803 -12.50 66.50 22.11
CA ARG A 803 -11.08 66.88 21.96
C ARG A 803 -10.25 66.47 23.17
N ALA A 804 -10.80 66.62 24.38
CA ALA A 804 -10.11 66.23 25.60
C ALA A 804 -9.90 64.70 25.69
N VAL A 805 -10.91 63.91 25.29
CA VAL A 805 -10.81 62.44 25.25
C VAL A 805 -9.75 61.99 24.24
N ASN A 806 -9.83 62.46 22.99
CA ASN A 806 -8.87 62.07 21.95
C ASN A 806 -7.43 62.53 22.27
N ALA A 807 -7.25 63.63 23.00
CA ALA A 807 -5.91 64.08 23.43
C ALA A 807 -5.32 63.26 24.59
N GLY A 808 -6.18 62.65 25.42
CA GLY A 808 -5.81 61.90 26.62
C GLY A 808 -5.47 60.42 26.37
N LEU A 809 -5.96 59.82 25.29
CA LEU A 809 -5.75 58.41 24.94
C LEU A 809 -4.36 58.18 24.31
N ARG A 810 -3.30 58.21 25.13
CA ARG A 810 -1.91 58.07 24.66
C ARG A 810 -1.17 56.83 25.16
N ARG A 811 -1.66 56.16 26.20
CA ARG A 811 -1.03 54.97 26.78
C ARG A 811 -2.02 53.82 26.76
N TRP A 812 -1.54 52.61 26.48
CA TRP A 812 -2.36 51.42 26.33
C TRP A 812 -1.81 50.27 27.17
N PRO A 813 -2.67 49.38 27.70
CA PRO A 813 -2.29 48.40 28.72
C PRO A 813 -1.64 47.13 28.17
N VAL A 814 -1.56 46.96 26.84
CA VAL A 814 -1.11 45.71 26.20
C VAL A 814 0.33 45.87 25.68
N PRO A 815 1.33 45.15 26.23
CA PRO A 815 2.72 45.23 25.78
C PRO A 815 2.91 44.72 24.34
N GLY A 816 3.77 45.39 23.58
CA GLY A 816 4.13 45.02 22.20
C GLY A 816 3.08 45.36 21.14
N LEU A 817 2.04 46.12 21.52
CA LEU A 817 0.93 46.50 20.66
C LEU A 817 0.94 48.01 20.39
N SER A 818 0.77 48.40 19.13
CA SER A 818 0.54 49.78 18.72
C SER A 818 -0.96 49.99 18.54
N VAL A 819 -1.55 50.94 19.28
CA VAL A 819 -3.00 51.21 19.27
C VAL A 819 -3.25 52.68 18.92
N ALA A 820 -4.19 52.90 18.00
CA ALA A 820 -4.79 54.21 17.74
C ALA A 820 -6.29 54.15 18.03
N ALA A 821 -6.81 55.22 18.65
CA ALA A 821 -8.22 55.32 18.99
C ALA A 821 -8.78 56.69 18.58
N SER A 822 -10.00 56.68 18.06
CA SER A 822 -10.77 57.86 17.72
C SER A 822 -12.14 57.78 18.39
N VAL A 823 -12.49 58.82 19.15
CA VAL A 823 -13.80 58.92 19.82
C VAL A 823 -14.55 60.13 19.28
N GLN A 824 -15.83 59.92 18.94
CA GLN A 824 -16.78 61.00 18.63
C GLN A 824 -17.89 61.04 19.67
N LEU A 825 -18.21 62.22 20.20
CA LEU A 825 -19.19 62.39 21.27
C LEU A 825 -20.38 63.25 20.81
N ALA A 826 -21.59 62.79 21.12
CA ALA A 826 -22.82 63.56 20.99
C ALA A 826 -23.69 63.43 22.25
N PRO A 827 -24.61 64.38 22.53
CA PRO A 827 -25.60 64.22 23.58
C PRO A 827 -26.49 62.99 23.32
N GLU A 828 -26.94 62.32 24.38
CA GLU A 828 -27.88 61.21 24.31
C GLU A 828 -29.14 61.59 23.49
N GLY A 829 -29.46 60.80 22.46
CA GLY A 829 -30.56 61.05 21.52
C GLY A 829 -30.22 61.88 20.27
N ALA A 830 -29.03 62.48 20.16
CA ALA A 830 -28.59 63.15 18.94
C ALA A 830 -27.98 62.16 17.93
N ALA A 831 -28.30 62.32 16.65
CA ALA A 831 -27.72 61.53 15.58
C ALA A 831 -26.23 61.88 15.41
N LEU A 832 -25.36 60.90 15.65
CA LEU A 832 -23.95 60.98 15.26
C LEU A 832 -23.89 60.87 13.71
N PRO A 833 -23.13 61.72 13.00
CA PRO A 833 -22.83 61.49 11.58
C PRO A 833 -22.28 60.07 11.44
N GLY A 834 -22.82 59.32 10.48
CA GLY A 834 -22.64 57.87 10.37
C GLY A 834 -21.20 57.45 10.61
N ILE A 835 -20.99 56.69 11.69
CA ILE A 835 -19.87 55.78 11.77
C ILE A 835 -20.02 54.90 10.52
N PRO A 836 -19.06 54.88 9.58
CA PRO A 836 -19.05 53.83 8.58
C PRO A 836 -19.15 52.53 9.37
N GLN A 837 -20.19 51.75 9.13
CA GLN A 837 -20.16 50.37 9.58
C GLN A 837 -18.84 49.81 9.05
N ASP A 838 -18.00 49.37 9.98
CA ASP A 838 -16.73 48.73 9.72
C ASP A 838 -16.87 47.86 8.47
N PRO A 839 -16.03 48.00 7.44
CA PRO A 839 -15.95 47.00 6.39
C PRO A 839 -15.38 45.74 7.04
N ALA A 840 -16.20 45.03 7.81
CA ALA A 840 -16.03 43.62 8.08
C ALA A 840 -15.92 43.01 6.70
N ARG A 841 -14.66 42.77 6.22
CA ARG A 841 -14.30 42.43 4.83
C ARG A 841 -15.53 41.94 4.10
N SER A 842 -16.31 42.86 3.53
CA SER A 842 -17.53 42.46 2.87
C SER A 842 -16.99 41.96 1.56
N ALA A 843 -16.77 40.64 1.50
CA ALA A 843 -16.53 39.98 0.25
C ALA A 843 -17.58 40.55 -0.69
N ARG A 844 -17.14 41.33 -1.69
CA ARG A 844 -18.07 41.93 -2.65
C ARG A 844 -18.97 40.78 -3.10
N PRO A 845 -20.31 40.94 -3.10
CA PRO A 845 -21.17 39.87 -3.54
C PRO A 845 -20.67 39.40 -4.91
N LEU A 846 -20.46 38.09 -5.07
CA LEU A 846 -19.81 37.52 -6.26
C LEU A 846 -20.50 37.95 -7.56
N SER A 847 -21.81 38.22 -7.49
CA SER A 847 -22.60 38.78 -8.58
C SER A 847 -22.19 40.19 -9.00
N ALA A 848 -21.75 41.05 -8.08
CA ALA A 848 -21.19 42.37 -8.40
C ALA A 848 -19.79 42.23 -9.02
N LEU A 849 -18.94 41.34 -8.48
CA LEU A 849 -17.60 41.08 -9.02
C LEU A 849 -17.66 40.56 -10.47
N LEU A 850 -18.49 39.55 -10.72
CA LEU A 850 -18.75 39.02 -12.07
C LEU A 850 -19.59 40.00 -12.92
N GLY A 851 -20.37 40.86 -12.27
CA GLY A 851 -21.15 41.95 -12.85
C GLY A 851 -20.28 42.95 -13.60
N GLU A 852 -19.20 43.39 -12.95
CA GLU A 852 -18.21 44.34 -13.44
C GLU A 852 -17.14 43.71 -14.36
N ALA A 853 -17.21 42.40 -14.60
CA ALA A 853 -16.20 41.68 -15.37
C ALA A 853 -16.61 41.52 -16.84
N GLU A 854 -15.77 42.00 -17.76
CA GLU A 854 -15.95 41.77 -19.20
C GLU A 854 -15.34 40.43 -19.64
N THR A 855 -14.24 40.04 -18.99
CA THR A 855 -13.47 38.84 -19.30
C THR A 855 -13.24 38.04 -18.02
N VAL A 856 -13.58 36.76 -18.05
CA VAL A 856 -13.34 35.81 -16.96
C VAL A 856 -12.33 34.76 -17.41
N LEU A 857 -11.20 34.72 -16.72
CA LEU A 857 -10.16 33.72 -16.90
C LEU A 857 -10.44 32.57 -15.92
N LEU A 858 -10.40 31.32 -16.39
CA LEU A 858 -10.44 30.13 -15.53
C LEU A 858 -9.11 29.40 -15.58
N GLY A 859 -8.55 29.13 -14.40
CA GLY A 859 -7.45 28.18 -14.24
C GLY A 859 -7.88 26.79 -14.71
N PHE A 860 -7.00 26.10 -15.44
CA PHE A 860 -7.28 24.72 -15.87
C PHE A 860 -7.19 23.75 -14.69
N ASP A 861 -6.05 23.73 -14.01
CA ASP A 861 -5.79 22.85 -12.87
C ASP A 861 -6.42 23.42 -11.59
N GLY A 862 -7.35 22.66 -11.04
CA GLY A 862 -8.33 23.17 -10.09
C GLY A 862 -9.61 23.53 -10.83
N PRO A 863 -9.88 24.80 -11.18
CA PRO A 863 -11.22 25.24 -11.60
C PRO A 863 -11.88 24.45 -12.74
N MET A 864 -11.14 23.95 -13.74
CA MET A 864 -11.72 23.10 -14.80
C MET A 864 -11.56 21.60 -14.52
N ALA A 865 -10.35 21.17 -14.21
CA ALA A 865 -9.95 19.77 -14.13
C ALA A 865 -8.97 19.55 -12.98
N ARG A 866 -8.73 18.30 -12.61
CA ARG A 866 -7.59 17.94 -11.75
C ARG A 866 -6.68 17.00 -12.52
N LEU A 867 -5.68 17.54 -13.21
CA LEU A 867 -4.80 16.73 -14.05
C LEU A 867 -3.93 15.78 -13.22
N PHE A 868 -3.55 16.18 -12.00
CA PHE A 868 -2.79 15.34 -11.08
C PHE A 868 -3.44 15.20 -9.69
N SER A 869 -3.42 13.97 -9.17
CA SER A 869 -3.51 13.73 -7.73
C SER A 869 -2.21 14.16 -7.05
N ALA A 870 -2.21 14.33 -5.72
CA ALA A 870 -0.98 14.68 -4.99
C ALA A 870 0.14 13.64 -5.18
N ALA A 871 -0.23 12.35 -5.23
CA ALA A 871 0.71 11.26 -5.51
C ALA A 871 1.22 11.32 -6.95
N ALA A 872 0.34 11.47 -7.94
CA ALA A 872 0.72 11.54 -9.35
C ALA A 872 1.58 12.78 -9.67
N ALA A 873 1.33 13.92 -9.03
CA ALA A 873 2.18 15.11 -9.14
C ALA A 873 3.59 14.83 -8.59
N ARG A 874 3.69 14.18 -7.43
CA ARG A 874 4.98 13.79 -6.85
C ARG A 874 5.74 12.82 -7.76
N GLU A 875 5.06 11.82 -8.32
CA GLU A 875 5.66 10.87 -9.26
C GLU A 875 6.16 11.57 -10.53
N ALA A 876 5.37 12.47 -11.11
CA ALA A 876 5.78 13.27 -12.26
C ALA A 876 7.01 14.14 -11.94
N ALA A 877 7.05 14.76 -10.76
CA ALA A 877 8.21 15.54 -10.32
C ALA A 877 9.47 14.67 -10.17
N LEU A 878 9.34 13.45 -9.63
CA LEU A 878 10.44 12.50 -9.52
C LEU A 878 10.94 12.01 -10.89
N ASP A 879 10.04 11.78 -11.85
CA ASP A 879 10.38 11.41 -13.23
C ASP A 879 11.20 12.52 -13.92
N LEU A 880 10.80 13.78 -13.74
CA LEU A 880 11.57 14.92 -14.25
C LEU A 880 12.96 15.04 -13.58
N LEU A 881 13.04 14.85 -12.26
CA LEU A 881 14.32 14.89 -11.53
C LEU A 881 15.25 13.71 -11.90
N ALA A 882 14.68 12.57 -12.29
CA ALA A 882 15.46 11.45 -12.81
C ALA A 882 16.14 11.83 -14.15
N LEU A 883 15.42 12.47 -15.07
CA LEU A 883 16.00 12.99 -16.32
C LEU A 883 17.08 14.04 -16.08
N VAL A 884 16.89 14.93 -15.11
CA VAL A 884 17.93 15.88 -14.70
C VAL A 884 19.20 15.15 -14.25
N THR A 885 19.05 14.03 -13.55
CA THR A 885 20.18 13.23 -13.07
C THR A 885 20.88 12.50 -14.23
N GLU A 886 20.11 11.97 -15.18
CA GLU A 886 20.61 11.24 -16.36
C GLU A 886 21.38 12.13 -17.33
N HIS A 887 20.88 13.36 -17.57
CA HIS A 887 21.48 14.31 -18.52
C HIS A 887 22.42 15.33 -17.85
N ARG A 888 22.82 15.06 -16.60
CA ARG A 888 23.80 15.86 -15.87
C ARG A 888 25.16 15.82 -16.57
N ASP A 889 25.86 16.95 -16.59
CA ASP A 889 27.23 16.98 -17.07
C ASP A 889 28.12 16.05 -16.22
N PRO A 890 28.83 15.08 -16.83
CA PRO A 890 29.73 14.20 -16.10
C PRO A 890 30.78 14.95 -15.28
N GLN A 891 31.25 16.13 -15.72
CA GLN A 891 32.26 16.89 -14.96
C GLN A 891 31.67 17.65 -13.78
N ASP A 892 30.43 18.09 -13.84
CA ASP A 892 29.74 18.65 -12.68
C ASP A 892 29.46 17.58 -11.61
N ALA A 893 29.27 16.33 -12.01
CA ALA A 893 29.15 15.20 -11.09
C ALA A 893 30.49 14.86 -10.41
N LEU A 894 31.59 14.91 -11.16
CA LEU A 894 32.93 14.59 -10.68
C LEU A 894 33.54 15.68 -9.78
N THR A 895 33.17 16.95 -9.98
CA THR A 895 33.66 18.08 -9.17
C THR A 895 32.88 18.30 -7.87
N GLY A 896 31.87 17.47 -7.59
CA GLY A 896 31.07 17.58 -6.36
C GLY A 896 30.22 18.85 -6.28
N ARG A 897 30.08 19.61 -7.38
CA ARG A 897 29.16 20.75 -7.42
C ARG A 897 27.74 20.22 -7.19
N PRO A 898 27.00 20.68 -6.16
CA PRO A 898 25.62 20.24 -5.99
C PRO A 898 24.80 20.69 -7.19
N LEU A 899 23.90 19.83 -7.68
CA LEU A 899 22.81 20.30 -8.55
C LEU A 899 22.15 21.48 -7.82
N ALA A 900 21.80 22.56 -8.51
CA ALA A 900 21.01 23.65 -7.92
C ALA A 900 19.71 23.13 -7.24
N ALA A 901 19.25 21.93 -7.65
CA ALA A 901 18.13 21.17 -7.10
C ALA A 901 18.49 20.07 -6.05
N ALA A 902 19.77 19.81 -5.73
CA ALA A 902 20.16 18.76 -4.79
C ALA A 902 19.80 19.08 -3.33
N ALA A 903 19.62 20.35 -2.98
CA ALA A 903 19.09 20.77 -1.69
C ALA A 903 17.55 20.62 -1.59
N ALA A 904 16.87 20.26 -2.69
CA ALA A 904 15.43 20.43 -2.84
C ALA A 904 14.67 19.14 -3.24
N ARG A 905 15.28 17.96 -3.10
CA ARG A 905 14.56 16.67 -3.28
C ARG A 905 13.39 16.50 -2.29
N GLU A 906 13.39 17.22 -1.18
CA GLU A 906 12.28 17.29 -0.22
C GLU A 906 11.38 18.53 -0.38
N THR A 907 11.72 19.46 -1.29
CA THR A 907 11.06 20.77 -1.43
C THR A 907 10.10 20.83 -2.62
N PHE A 908 10.35 20.06 -3.69
CA PHE A 908 9.47 20.07 -4.86
C PHE A 908 8.24 19.17 -4.64
N VAL A 909 7.08 19.80 -4.50
CA VAL A 909 5.79 19.12 -4.30
C VAL A 909 5.07 18.89 -5.64
N HIS A 910 5.35 19.71 -6.66
CA HIS A 910 4.67 19.68 -7.95
C HIS A 910 5.66 19.69 -9.15
N PRO A 911 5.35 19.03 -10.29
CA PRO A 911 6.25 18.97 -11.45
C PRO A 911 6.52 20.34 -12.08
N LEU A 912 5.58 21.29 -11.97
CA LEU A 912 5.79 22.67 -12.41
C LEU A 912 6.88 23.39 -11.60
N ASP A 913 7.09 23.02 -10.34
CA ASP A 913 8.16 23.61 -9.52
C ASP A 913 9.54 23.17 -10.05
N VAL A 914 9.62 21.94 -10.57
CA VAL A 914 10.83 21.44 -11.26
C VAL A 914 11.05 22.23 -12.55
N LEU A 915 10.03 22.41 -13.40
CA LEU A 915 10.17 23.22 -14.62
C LEU A 915 10.62 24.65 -14.33
N ARG A 916 10.05 25.30 -13.32
CA ARG A 916 10.45 26.66 -12.91
C ARG A 916 11.90 26.71 -12.44
N ALA A 917 12.33 25.74 -11.63
CA ALA A 917 13.70 25.67 -11.14
C ALA A 917 14.73 25.50 -12.28
N PHE A 918 14.34 24.84 -13.37
CA PHE A 918 15.17 24.62 -14.55
C PHE A 918 14.80 25.52 -15.74
N ALA A 919 14.08 26.63 -15.50
CA ALA A 919 13.55 27.47 -16.56
C ALA A 919 14.64 28.11 -17.45
N GLN A 920 15.81 28.42 -16.88
CA GLN A 920 16.97 28.97 -17.60
C GLN A 920 18.06 27.93 -17.89
N ASP A 921 17.81 26.66 -17.56
CA ASP A 921 18.77 25.58 -17.76
C ASP A 921 18.67 25.00 -19.18
N ARG A 922 19.79 24.46 -19.71
CA ARG A 922 19.82 23.76 -21.00
C ARG A 922 18.84 22.58 -21.07
N LEU A 923 18.48 21.99 -19.92
CA LEU A 923 17.54 20.89 -19.80
C LEU A 923 16.07 21.33 -19.85
N GLY A 924 15.77 22.63 -19.76
CA GLY A 924 14.41 23.17 -19.74
C GLY A 924 13.50 22.61 -20.84
N PRO A 925 13.88 22.68 -22.13
CA PRO A 925 13.08 22.14 -23.23
C PRO A 925 12.81 20.63 -23.11
N LEU A 926 13.80 19.85 -22.69
CA LEU A 926 13.66 18.40 -22.49
C LEU A 926 12.66 18.08 -21.36
N LEU A 927 12.75 18.79 -20.24
CA LEU A 927 11.84 18.60 -19.10
C LEU A 927 10.42 19.02 -19.46
N ARG A 928 10.27 20.10 -20.23
CA ARG A 928 8.99 20.57 -20.75
C ARG A 928 8.31 19.55 -21.65
N ASP A 929 9.06 18.95 -22.58
CA ASP A 929 8.54 17.92 -23.50
C ASP A 929 8.13 16.67 -22.72
N ARG A 930 8.96 16.26 -21.74
CA ARG A 930 8.63 15.13 -20.87
C ARG A 930 7.36 15.40 -20.07
N LEU A 931 7.24 16.57 -19.43
CA LEU A 931 6.06 16.91 -18.67
C LEU A 931 4.82 16.96 -19.56
N GLY A 932 4.92 17.50 -20.78
CA GLY A 932 3.82 17.49 -21.75
C GLY A 932 3.32 16.09 -22.07
N ALA A 933 4.21 15.10 -22.19
CA ALA A 933 3.84 13.70 -22.41
C ALA A 933 3.21 13.04 -21.16
N ILE A 934 3.59 13.44 -19.95
CA ILE A 934 2.96 12.98 -18.70
C ILE A 934 1.55 13.58 -18.60
N GLU A 935 1.42 14.90 -18.79
CA GLU A 935 0.16 15.64 -18.77
C GLU A 935 -0.85 15.06 -19.77
N LEU A 936 -0.43 14.81 -21.01
CA LEU A 936 -1.31 14.26 -22.05
C LEU A 936 -1.81 12.84 -21.71
N ARG A 937 -0.98 12.03 -21.03
CA ARG A 937 -1.36 10.69 -20.56
C ARG A 937 -2.33 10.73 -19.39
N ALA A 938 -2.31 11.79 -18.59
CA ALA A 938 -3.19 11.94 -17.42
C ALA A 938 -4.62 12.39 -17.79
N VAL A 939 -4.82 12.95 -19.00
CA VAL A 939 -6.11 13.51 -19.44
C VAL A 939 -7.30 12.54 -19.31
N PRO A 940 -7.23 11.26 -19.73
CA PRO A 940 -8.39 10.35 -19.67
C PRO A 940 -8.91 10.10 -18.25
N ASP A 941 -8.02 10.17 -17.25
CA ASP A 941 -8.31 9.87 -15.85
C ASP A 941 -8.51 11.15 -15.01
N ALA A 942 -8.41 12.33 -15.62
CA ALA A 942 -8.51 13.61 -14.93
C ALA A 942 -9.98 13.95 -14.60
N PRO A 943 -10.40 14.00 -13.32
CA PRO A 943 -11.77 14.31 -12.99
C PRO A 943 -12.11 15.77 -13.31
N THR A 944 -13.36 15.97 -13.75
CA THR A 944 -13.93 17.30 -13.98
C THR A 944 -14.35 17.94 -12.68
N THR A 945 -14.01 19.21 -12.52
CA THR A 945 -14.46 19.97 -11.36
C THR A 945 -15.96 20.19 -11.44
N HIS A 946 -16.66 19.83 -10.35
CA HIS A 946 -18.11 20.00 -10.26
C HIS A 946 -18.52 21.46 -10.55
N ASN A 947 -19.57 21.65 -11.34
CA ASN A 947 -20.07 22.94 -11.83
C ASN A 947 -19.17 23.74 -12.78
N SER A 948 -17.99 23.25 -13.18
CA SER A 948 -17.10 23.97 -14.11
C SER A 948 -17.73 24.21 -15.51
N VAL A 949 -18.23 23.15 -16.15
CA VAL A 949 -18.88 23.23 -17.48
C VAL A 949 -20.15 24.10 -17.44
N PRO A 950 -21.09 23.90 -16.49
CA PRO A 950 -22.23 24.80 -16.33
C PRO A 950 -21.84 26.27 -16.07
N LEU A 951 -20.79 26.51 -15.28
CA LEU A 951 -20.30 27.86 -14.97
C LEU A 951 -19.81 28.57 -16.23
N VAL A 952 -18.98 27.90 -17.05
CA VAL A 952 -18.51 28.47 -18.32
C VAL A 952 -19.67 28.85 -19.23
N ARG A 953 -20.68 27.97 -19.33
CA ARG A 953 -21.89 28.25 -20.13
C ARG A 953 -22.72 29.40 -19.55
N ALA A 954 -22.84 29.50 -18.22
CA ALA A 954 -23.57 30.56 -17.56
C ALA A 954 -22.88 31.94 -17.72
N LEU A 955 -21.56 31.97 -17.57
CA LEU A 955 -20.74 33.18 -17.79
C LEU A 955 -20.82 33.64 -19.25
N HIS A 956 -20.73 32.70 -20.21
CA HIS A 956 -20.90 33.03 -21.62
C HIS A 956 -22.30 33.55 -21.92
N GLY A 957 -23.35 32.88 -21.41
CA GLY A 957 -24.73 33.30 -21.64
C GLY A 957 -25.11 34.62 -20.96
N SER A 958 -24.34 35.08 -19.97
CA SER A 958 -24.47 36.43 -19.41
C SER A 958 -23.64 37.47 -20.19
N GLY A 959 -23.03 37.11 -21.32
CA GLY A 959 -22.31 38.04 -22.20
C GLY A 959 -20.83 38.26 -21.84
N ARG A 960 -20.25 37.46 -20.93
CA ARG A 960 -18.82 37.55 -20.59
C ARG A 960 -17.97 36.72 -21.55
N ARG A 961 -16.77 37.22 -21.87
CA ARG A 961 -15.74 36.45 -22.58
C ARG A 961 -15.05 35.51 -21.59
N VAL A 962 -15.03 34.21 -21.88
CA VAL A 962 -14.46 33.20 -20.97
C VAL A 962 -13.24 32.56 -21.61
N SER A 963 -12.08 32.64 -20.97
CA SER A 963 -10.84 32.03 -21.48
C SER A 963 -10.22 31.12 -20.44
N VAL A 964 -9.56 30.04 -20.87
CA VAL A 964 -8.82 29.14 -19.97
C VAL A 964 -7.35 29.53 -19.97
N VAL A 965 -6.75 29.65 -18.78
CA VAL A 965 -5.32 29.94 -18.58
C VAL A 965 -4.66 28.82 -17.79
N THR A 966 -3.46 28.40 -18.18
CA THR A 966 -2.73 27.33 -17.48
C THR A 966 -1.26 27.24 -17.86
N ASP A 967 -0.46 26.68 -16.96
CA ASP A 967 0.92 26.24 -17.19
C ASP A 967 1.00 24.77 -17.67
N ALA A 968 -0.12 24.09 -17.90
CA ALA A 968 -0.15 22.78 -18.55
C ALA A 968 0.10 22.89 -20.06
N GLY A 969 0.56 21.81 -20.69
CA GLY A 969 0.80 21.75 -22.14
C GLY A 969 -0.48 21.87 -22.96
N ALA A 970 -0.44 22.66 -24.04
CA ALA A 970 -1.60 22.91 -24.92
C ALA A 970 -2.28 21.62 -25.43
N PRO A 971 -1.55 20.56 -25.87
CA PRO A 971 -2.18 19.33 -26.34
C PRO A 971 -3.06 18.64 -25.27
N ALA A 972 -2.64 18.67 -24.00
CA ALA A 972 -3.40 18.07 -22.91
C ALA A 972 -4.69 18.84 -22.64
N VAL A 973 -4.62 20.17 -22.62
CA VAL A 973 -5.77 21.06 -22.38
C VAL A 973 -6.80 20.94 -23.51
N HIS A 974 -6.35 20.95 -24.77
CA HIS A 974 -7.24 20.78 -25.92
C HIS A 974 -7.93 19.42 -25.91
N ARG A 975 -7.19 18.33 -25.70
CA ARG A 975 -7.74 16.98 -25.63
C ARG A 975 -8.76 16.85 -24.49
N TYR A 976 -8.51 17.50 -23.36
CA TYR A 976 -9.43 17.47 -22.23
C TYR A 976 -10.74 18.23 -22.53
N LEU A 977 -10.65 19.42 -23.14
CA LEU A 977 -11.81 20.29 -23.33
C LEU A 977 -12.66 19.93 -24.56
N GLU A 978 -12.10 19.22 -25.54
CA GLU A 978 -12.75 18.82 -26.80
C GLU A 978 -14.16 18.21 -26.61
N PRO A 979 -14.40 17.27 -25.68
CA PRO A 979 -15.71 16.63 -25.52
C PRO A 979 -16.82 17.59 -25.08
N TYR A 980 -16.47 18.68 -24.35
CA TYR A 980 -17.46 19.57 -23.75
C TYR A 980 -17.95 20.68 -24.68
N ARG A 981 -17.21 20.95 -25.77
CA ARG A 981 -17.49 21.98 -26.79
C ARG A 981 -17.89 23.33 -26.15
N LEU A 982 -17.05 23.82 -25.25
CA LEU A 982 -17.33 25.02 -24.47
C LEU A 982 -17.14 26.30 -25.33
N PRO A 983 -17.99 27.34 -25.12
CA PRO A 983 -17.89 28.61 -25.83
C PRO A 983 -16.78 29.49 -25.24
N LEU A 984 -15.53 29.07 -25.40
CA LEU A 984 -14.36 29.78 -24.90
C LEU A 984 -13.88 30.83 -25.92
N ALA A 985 -13.48 32.01 -25.44
CA ALA A 985 -12.82 33.05 -26.23
C ALA A 985 -11.36 32.69 -26.54
N GLY A 986 -10.71 31.88 -25.69
CA GLY A 986 -9.35 31.41 -25.92
C GLY A 986 -8.88 30.35 -24.91
N ILE A 987 -7.88 29.57 -25.31
CA ILE A 987 -7.13 28.66 -24.44
C ILE A 987 -5.67 29.11 -24.48
N HIS A 988 -5.13 29.47 -23.32
CA HIS A 988 -3.79 30.01 -23.16
C HIS A 988 -3.00 29.07 -22.26
N ALA A 989 -2.25 28.17 -22.89
CA ALA A 989 -1.45 27.14 -22.24
C ALA A 989 0.02 27.56 -22.10
N ARG A 990 0.86 26.64 -21.58
CA ARG A 990 2.31 26.81 -21.45
C ARG A 990 2.99 27.17 -22.78
N GLY A 991 3.83 28.21 -22.74
CA GLY A 991 4.67 28.62 -23.87
C GLY A 991 6.01 27.88 -23.93
N GLU A 992 6.83 28.22 -24.93
CA GLU A 992 8.20 27.71 -25.08
C GLU A 992 9.14 28.25 -23.98
N ASP A 993 8.99 29.54 -23.64
CA ASP A 993 9.79 30.19 -22.61
C ASP A 993 9.27 29.86 -21.20
N LEU A 994 10.02 29.01 -20.49
CA LEU A 994 9.69 28.55 -19.13
C LEU A 994 9.87 29.63 -18.06
N THR A 995 10.57 30.73 -18.36
CA THR A 995 10.70 31.85 -17.42
C THR A 995 9.40 32.63 -17.26
N LEU A 996 8.44 32.42 -18.17
CA LEU A 996 7.14 33.08 -18.22
C LEU A 996 6.00 32.23 -17.63
N LEU A 997 6.30 31.11 -16.97
CA LEU A 997 5.31 30.32 -16.21
C LEU A 997 4.79 31.12 -15.01
N THR A 998 3.57 30.83 -14.55
CA THR A 998 3.07 31.41 -13.28
C THR A 998 4.11 31.14 -12.18
N PRO A 999 4.48 32.10 -11.32
CA PRO A 999 3.78 33.34 -10.98
C PRO A 999 3.98 34.52 -11.95
N HIS A 1000 4.70 34.37 -13.06
CA HIS A 1000 4.82 35.44 -14.06
C HIS A 1000 3.44 35.74 -14.73
N PRO A 1001 3.07 37.01 -14.98
CA PRO A 1001 1.73 37.40 -15.44
C PRO A 1001 1.46 37.15 -16.92
N ASP A 1002 2.47 36.75 -17.70
CA ASP A 1002 2.41 36.72 -19.17
C ASP A 1002 1.24 35.87 -19.71
N CYS A 1003 0.97 34.70 -19.12
CA CYS A 1003 -0.15 33.86 -19.56
C CYS A 1003 -1.51 34.59 -19.44
N LEU A 1004 -1.71 35.34 -18.35
CA LEU A 1004 -2.91 36.13 -18.12
C LEU A 1004 -2.96 37.33 -19.07
N LEU A 1005 -1.84 38.03 -19.26
CA LEU A 1005 -1.76 39.17 -20.17
C LEU A 1005 -2.06 38.78 -21.62
N ARG A 1006 -1.51 37.66 -22.10
CA ARG A 1006 -1.84 37.08 -23.42
C ARG A 1006 -3.34 36.78 -23.55
N ALA A 1007 -3.96 36.25 -22.49
CA ALA A 1007 -5.38 35.94 -22.47
C ALA A 1007 -6.27 37.20 -22.44
N MET A 1008 -5.86 38.24 -21.72
CA MET A 1008 -6.57 39.53 -21.69
C MET A 1008 -6.47 40.26 -23.02
N HIS A 1009 -5.28 40.24 -23.64
CA HIS A 1009 -5.02 40.84 -24.96
C HIS A 1009 -5.81 40.14 -26.07
N SER A 1010 -5.82 38.80 -26.13
CA SER A 1010 -6.60 38.05 -27.13
C SER A 1010 -8.09 38.30 -27.00
N SER A 1011 -8.56 38.47 -25.76
CA SER A 1011 -9.96 38.72 -25.47
C SER A 1011 -10.35 40.17 -25.74
N GLY A 1012 -9.40 41.11 -25.82
CA GLY A 1012 -9.67 42.56 -25.98
C GLY A 1012 -10.22 43.21 -24.71
N GLY A 1013 -9.86 42.73 -23.53
CA GLY A 1013 -10.31 43.25 -22.22
C GLY A 1013 -9.19 43.96 -21.47
N ALA A 1014 -9.53 44.99 -20.68
CA ALA A 1014 -8.58 45.65 -19.78
C ALA A 1014 -8.36 44.80 -18.53
N ALA A 1015 -7.11 44.74 -18.02
CA ALA A 1015 -6.79 43.99 -16.80
C ALA A 1015 -7.69 44.34 -15.60
N ALA A 1016 -8.01 45.64 -15.45
CA ALA A 1016 -8.88 46.16 -14.40
C ALA A 1016 -10.32 45.60 -14.43
N THR A 1017 -10.81 45.17 -15.60
CA THR A 1017 -12.13 44.55 -15.77
C THR A 1017 -12.05 43.03 -15.87
N GLY A 1018 -10.88 42.43 -15.72
CA GLY A 1018 -10.68 40.98 -15.70
C GLY A 1018 -10.94 40.37 -14.32
N VAL A 1019 -11.39 39.11 -14.31
CA VAL A 1019 -11.44 38.26 -13.11
C VAL A 1019 -10.78 36.91 -13.44
N LEU A 1020 -9.84 36.46 -12.63
CA LEU A 1020 -9.28 35.12 -12.64
C LEU A 1020 -9.91 34.27 -11.55
N ILE A 1021 -10.47 33.12 -11.91
CA ILE A 1021 -10.85 32.06 -10.99
C ILE A 1021 -9.70 31.05 -11.01
N GLY A 1022 -8.91 30.98 -9.94
CA GLY A 1022 -7.72 30.12 -9.83
C GLY A 1022 -7.73 29.29 -8.55
N SER A 1023 -6.74 28.41 -8.36
CA SER A 1023 -6.65 27.55 -7.16
C SER A 1023 -5.28 27.53 -6.50
N THR A 1024 -4.28 28.18 -7.09
CA THR A 1024 -2.90 28.16 -6.62
C THR A 1024 -2.37 29.55 -6.25
N VAL A 1025 -1.40 29.60 -5.35
CA VAL A 1025 -0.70 30.85 -4.97
C VAL A 1025 0.07 31.46 -6.15
N ALA A 1026 0.57 30.63 -7.08
CA ALA A 1026 1.24 31.10 -8.29
C ALA A 1026 0.28 31.87 -9.21
N GLU A 1027 -0.95 31.39 -9.39
CA GLU A 1027 -1.98 32.10 -10.15
C GLU A 1027 -2.42 33.40 -9.46
N LEU A 1028 -2.57 33.40 -8.13
CA LEU A 1028 -2.86 34.62 -7.37
C LEU A 1028 -1.77 35.67 -7.55
N THR A 1029 -0.51 35.26 -7.46
CA THR A 1029 0.65 36.15 -7.64
C THR A 1029 0.68 36.72 -9.06
N ALA A 1030 0.41 35.89 -10.07
CA ALA A 1030 0.32 36.32 -11.46
C ALA A 1030 -0.83 37.31 -11.69
N ALA A 1031 -1.99 37.09 -11.06
CA ALA A 1031 -3.14 37.99 -11.14
C ALA A 1031 -2.84 39.36 -10.49
N GLN A 1032 -2.20 39.37 -9.32
CA GLN A 1032 -1.77 40.59 -8.63
C GLN A 1032 -0.77 41.40 -9.48
N GLN A 1033 0.21 40.74 -10.09
CA GLN A 1033 1.17 41.39 -10.99
C GLN A 1033 0.53 41.91 -12.28
N ALA A 1034 -0.48 41.21 -12.81
CA ALA A 1034 -1.23 41.65 -13.99
C ALA A 1034 -2.28 42.73 -13.69
N GLY A 1035 -2.60 42.99 -12.42
CA GLY A 1035 -3.72 43.86 -12.02
C GLY A 1035 -5.10 43.26 -12.32
N VAL A 1036 -5.20 41.93 -12.37
CA VAL A 1036 -6.45 41.18 -12.59
C VAL A 1036 -7.05 40.77 -11.24
N ARG A 1037 -8.37 40.94 -11.06
CA ARG A 1037 -9.05 40.52 -9.82
C ARG A 1037 -9.01 39.00 -9.69
N PHE A 1038 -8.90 38.48 -8.47
CA PHE A 1038 -8.75 37.03 -8.24
C PHE A 1038 -9.84 36.47 -7.33
N VAL A 1039 -10.36 35.29 -7.69
CA VAL A 1039 -11.22 34.46 -6.84
C VAL A 1039 -10.55 33.10 -6.65
N GLY A 1040 -10.22 32.79 -5.41
CA GLY A 1040 -9.54 31.54 -5.05
C GLY A 1040 -10.52 30.39 -4.84
N LEU A 1041 -10.36 29.29 -5.57
CA LEU A 1041 -11.07 28.05 -5.34
C LEU A 1041 -10.29 27.18 -4.33
N ALA A 1042 -10.72 27.20 -3.07
CA ALA A 1042 -10.07 26.54 -1.94
C ALA A 1042 -10.87 25.32 -1.47
N ARG A 1043 -10.58 24.14 -2.02
CA ARG A 1043 -11.36 22.90 -1.77
C ARG A 1043 -11.11 22.22 -0.42
N ASN A 1044 -10.09 22.67 0.30
CA ASN A 1044 -9.74 22.15 1.61
C ASN A 1044 -9.12 23.26 2.47
N THR A 1045 -9.04 23.02 3.77
CA THR A 1045 -8.56 24.02 4.73
C THR A 1045 -7.08 24.36 4.56
N THR A 1046 -6.28 23.49 3.93
CA THR A 1046 -4.87 23.77 3.64
C THR A 1046 -4.74 24.74 2.47
N ALA A 1047 -5.48 24.52 1.38
CA ALA A 1047 -5.51 25.40 0.22
C ALA A 1047 -6.14 26.77 0.56
N ALA A 1048 -7.18 26.77 1.40
CA ALA A 1048 -7.77 28.00 1.95
C ALA A 1048 -6.71 28.80 2.72
N ARG A 1049 -6.06 28.16 3.70
CA ARG A 1049 -4.97 28.78 4.47
C ARG A 1049 -3.85 29.30 3.59
N GLN A 1050 -3.40 28.54 2.58
CA GLN A 1050 -2.34 28.98 1.67
C GLN A 1050 -2.73 30.21 0.84
N LEU A 1051 -3.96 30.26 0.33
CA LEU A 1051 -4.46 31.41 -0.43
C LEU A 1051 -4.71 32.63 0.49
N ASP A 1052 -5.22 32.41 1.69
CA ASP A 1052 -5.44 33.45 2.69
C ASP A 1052 -4.13 34.06 3.18
N GLU A 1053 -3.13 33.21 3.51
CA GLU A 1053 -1.77 33.63 3.88
C GLU A 1053 -1.10 34.42 2.74
N ALA A 1054 -1.37 34.06 1.49
CA ALA A 1054 -0.89 34.77 0.30
C ALA A 1054 -1.68 36.04 -0.06
N GLY A 1055 -2.73 36.38 0.70
CA GLY A 1055 -3.49 37.61 0.54
C GLY A 1055 -4.64 37.55 -0.47
N CYS A 1056 -5.24 36.38 -0.70
CA CYS A 1056 -6.47 36.25 -1.48
C CYS A 1056 -7.65 36.94 -0.76
N GLU A 1057 -8.34 37.85 -1.44
CA GLU A 1057 -9.46 38.61 -0.85
C GLU A 1057 -10.78 37.83 -0.84
N THR A 1058 -11.00 36.97 -1.83
CA THR A 1058 -12.25 36.22 -2.00
C THR A 1058 -11.93 34.76 -2.30
N THR A 1059 -12.29 33.87 -1.39
CA THR A 1059 -12.15 32.42 -1.55
C THR A 1059 -13.51 31.74 -1.54
N VAL A 1060 -13.70 30.76 -2.44
CA VAL A 1060 -14.87 29.89 -2.49
C VAL A 1060 -14.44 28.44 -2.33
N THR A 1061 -15.22 27.63 -1.64
CA THR A 1061 -14.93 26.20 -1.44
C THR A 1061 -15.38 25.34 -2.60
N SER A 1062 -16.34 25.82 -3.39
CA SER A 1062 -16.89 25.18 -4.58
C SER A 1062 -17.17 26.21 -5.69
N LEU A 1063 -17.46 25.76 -6.91
CA LEU A 1063 -17.89 26.65 -8.01
C LEU A 1063 -19.38 27.00 -7.95
N ALA A 1064 -20.16 26.44 -7.01
CA ALA A 1064 -21.60 26.69 -6.92
C ALA A 1064 -21.96 28.17 -6.67
N PRO A 1065 -21.32 28.90 -5.73
CA PRO A 1065 -21.60 30.31 -5.51
C PRO A 1065 -21.31 31.18 -6.74
N LEU A 1066 -20.29 30.83 -7.51
CA LEU A 1066 -19.94 31.52 -8.77
C LEU A 1066 -20.96 31.22 -9.88
N LEU A 1067 -21.46 29.98 -9.95
CA LEU A 1067 -22.49 29.59 -10.91
C LEU A 1067 -23.81 30.29 -10.63
N GLU A 1068 -24.23 30.36 -9.36
CA GLU A 1068 -25.42 31.11 -8.95
C GLU A 1068 -25.29 32.60 -9.26
N ALA A 1069 -24.14 33.19 -8.94
CA ALA A 1069 -23.84 34.56 -9.30
C ALA A 1069 -23.91 34.78 -10.82
N ALA A 1070 -23.31 33.90 -11.64
CA ALA A 1070 -23.36 33.97 -13.10
C ALA A 1070 -24.79 33.84 -13.64
N ARG A 1071 -25.61 32.94 -13.09
CA ARG A 1071 -27.03 32.77 -13.48
C ARG A 1071 -27.87 33.99 -13.11
N SER A 1072 -27.63 34.61 -11.96
CA SER A 1072 -28.33 35.83 -11.55
C SER A 1072 -28.11 37.01 -12.51
N LEU A 1073 -26.99 37.01 -13.23
CA LEU A 1073 -26.64 38.01 -14.24
C LEU A 1073 -27.29 37.75 -15.60
N GLN A 1074 -27.81 36.54 -15.87
CA GLN A 1074 -28.59 36.22 -17.07
C GLN A 1074 -30.07 36.62 -16.94
N ALA A 1075 -30.57 36.69 -15.70
CA ALA A 1075 -31.96 37.06 -15.41
C ALA A 1075 -32.20 38.58 -15.41
N ARG A 1076 -31.16 39.38 -15.65
CA ARG A 1076 -31.19 40.83 -15.86
C ARG A 1076 -30.82 41.12 -17.30
#